data_AF-A0A2E0TQ72-F1
#
_entry.id   AF-A0A2E0TQ72-F1
#
_cell.length_a   1.000
_cell.length_b   1.000
_cell.length_c   1.000
_cell.angle_alpha   90.00
_cell.angle_beta   90.00
_cell.angle_gamma   90.00
#
_symmetry.space_group_name_H-M   'P 1'
#
loop_
_entity.id
_entity.type
_entity.pdbx_description
1 polymer ?
#
loop_
_entity_poly.entity_id
_entity_poly.type
_entity_poly.pdbx_seq_one_letter_code
_entity_poly.pdbx_strand_id
1 'polypeptide(L)'
;MPEGWRATPAGDGPRIVWDLNHEPLPELPLPNDLATWPDPTSPTGRRINVSQVAPTGFERLTRELFDQVDGWGTYGAISIPFDRHLDTRDVYARMGEGGSAAFSASRFQEHAVYLVNLETGEPVPLDVNGGHFQYVLDNPNQYWENDPRAGESNLLYETVDEDANGNGVLDPGEDTDFDGVLDAPNTFDGTASDPLDTVDEMTWFYERETKTLVLRPVIPMEPRTTYAVVVTDRLRGQDGEPVRSPFEMVHPLTQKDTLEDLPSLLAAHPEVYGDLADRGWEGVAFAWSFTTQSVHDDLDGLRAGLYGDGAFAWLAEEFPPDYAPMELYGGNRGRCPVEGVNTRVADGEDFLAALESVGGAALGLSEEQTEKVLGSYRNLSHVAVLTFDTPYLLGDPRPGPDQQALEESWQVDWQTGQARVSRETISMILFVPEETAAAAQPFPVAFYVHGYGSASAEPIPFAGYMLQHGVATAMVNAEGHGVPLPPELTSAVDLIFSTNCIGPAGSAILGGRAEDRDGDGAVDSGVDFWTAYVFHTRDVVRQSVLDHMRAIQILRSFDGERRAGAASFAGIGEPPFVPEVSVDAEGNEVVSTPPIVYDGDAFAYEGADLAGDLDGDGVPDVGGVDQNYFFTGGSLGGIVSGVLGGAEPAVRAVAPIVGAGGLTDVAMRIDMGTVRAAMHLRMMGPFVMAAPADARSERDSSCPDGEVSLYFYASSLNSTRSVEFACVDAGLLDEDAVIVVRSEAHDELSCAGATGGEAGRFRVGFPADPGDRVHVEIYPDARDAMDFGECHFREPVGAPADVIDTFRVGSEACERCARYQQLEWAVGDRLVSPAMGFGNARQTPDLRRLLMLAQSGLEPADPVNYARRVFLEPVGAADAPQRPTNLLVVNSVGDQSVPVSTGNAYARAAGVLPFVPPDGPESLREWRAPSGFASRYPGLATPHDLLNEYHVLEGVDRLNRHPAEGREDFYLFDVDDVSEGRLRFRDDGRHQSTEPDAPQAPRLDDPLRWTRRSASVASGGEGVWSVLPGDDVSGLLNNYAIPRGVHGFDEIVYLDVPWDTSQYLINLVARWGATSGQDLRYVTDPDGHQCLEDSSCDFLPPPVTPASED
;
A
#
# COMPACT_ATOMS: atom_id res chain seq x y z
N MET A 1 30.12 31.33 26.43
CA MET A 1 29.22 30.32 25.83
C MET A 1 28.89 30.83 24.43
N PRO A 2 28.68 29.97 23.42
CA PRO A 2 28.20 30.42 22.12
C PRO A 2 26.88 31.20 22.28
N GLU A 3 26.75 32.36 21.64
CA GLU A 3 25.48 33.12 21.62
C GLU A 3 24.58 32.51 20.53
N GLY A 4 23.37 32.07 20.89
CA GLY A 4 22.29 31.70 19.96
C GLY A 4 21.55 32.92 19.40
N TRP A 5 20.55 32.69 18.55
CA TRP A 5 19.85 33.77 17.83
C TRP A 5 18.84 34.54 18.70
N ARG A 6 18.19 33.86 19.65
CA ARG A 6 17.28 34.46 20.63
C ARG A 6 17.23 33.64 21.92
N ALA A 7 17.27 34.33 23.05
CA ALA A 7 17.08 33.72 24.36
C ALA A 7 15.61 33.31 24.57
N THR A 8 15.38 32.15 25.17
CA THR A 8 14.05 31.66 25.51
C THR A 8 13.35 32.66 26.44
N PRO A 9 12.17 33.18 26.07
CA PRO A 9 11.42 34.08 26.94
C PRO A 9 11.11 33.45 28.32
N ALA A 10 11.06 34.30 29.34
CA ALA A 10 10.55 33.89 30.65
C ALA A 10 9.05 33.59 30.56
N GLY A 11 8.59 32.56 31.27
CA GLY A 11 7.20 32.15 31.29
C GLY A 11 7.02 30.77 31.90
N ASP A 12 5.79 30.36 32.13
CA ASP A 12 5.45 29.09 32.75
C ASP A 12 4.48 28.28 31.86
N GLY A 13 4.50 28.44 30.54
CA GLY A 13 3.73 27.61 29.59
C GLY A 13 4.40 26.26 29.29
N PRO A 14 3.72 25.33 28.58
CA PRO A 14 4.20 23.98 28.32
C PRO A 14 5.59 23.95 27.70
N ARG A 15 6.46 23.07 28.18
CA ARG A 15 7.83 22.96 27.69
C ARG A 15 7.93 21.75 26.78
N ILE A 16 8.59 21.93 25.63
CA ILE A 16 8.94 20.81 24.75
C ILE A 16 9.87 19.84 25.52
N VAL A 17 9.60 18.54 25.40
CA VAL A 17 10.42 17.50 26.03
C VAL A 17 11.69 17.27 25.20
N TRP A 18 12.80 17.04 25.90
CA TRP A 18 14.11 16.76 25.30
C TRP A 18 14.92 15.89 26.25
N ASP A 19 14.83 14.57 26.08
CA ASP A 19 15.60 13.57 26.81
C ASP A 19 16.30 12.60 25.85
N LEU A 20 17.60 12.82 25.67
CA LEU A 20 18.44 11.97 24.81
C LEU A 20 18.81 10.63 25.47
N ASN A 21 18.51 10.45 26.77
CA ASN A 21 18.81 9.21 27.51
C ASN A 21 17.56 8.40 27.83
N HIS A 22 16.39 8.78 27.29
CA HIS A 22 15.22 7.92 27.35
C HIS A 22 15.54 6.61 26.61
N GLU A 23 15.16 5.49 27.20
CA GLU A 23 15.34 4.14 26.65
C GLU A 23 13.96 3.53 26.36
N PRO A 24 13.80 2.77 25.27
CA PRO A 24 14.84 2.31 24.34
C PRO A 24 15.26 3.35 23.28
N LEU A 25 14.45 4.41 23.07
CA LEU A 25 14.67 5.47 22.09
C LEU A 25 14.58 6.84 22.76
N PRO A 26 15.32 7.86 22.28
CA PRO A 26 15.30 9.18 22.90
C PRO A 26 13.95 9.89 22.70
N GLU A 27 13.54 10.70 23.68
CA GLU A 27 12.30 11.47 23.65
C GLU A 27 12.59 12.94 23.30
N LEU A 28 12.32 13.32 22.06
CA LEU A 28 12.53 14.67 21.53
C LEU A 28 11.60 14.91 20.34
N PRO A 29 11.47 16.16 19.84
CA PRO A 29 10.78 16.38 18.58
C PRO A 29 11.47 15.63 17.45
N LEU A 30 10.70 14.86 16.66
CA LEU A 30 11.16 14.13 15.48
C LEU A 30 10.28 14.50 14.28
N PRO A 31 10.80 14.50 13.04
CA PRO A 31 12.19 14.29 12.66
C PRO A 31 13.14 15.40 13.14
N ASN A 32 14.40 15.07 13.39
CA ASN A 32 15.41 16.04 13.86
C ASN A 32 16.83 15.63 13.48
N ASP A 33 17.59 16.54 12.88
CA ASP A 33 18.98 16.31 12.51
C ASP A 33 19.90 15.98 13.70
N LEU A 34 19.50 16.29 14.94
CA LEU A 34 20.26 15.88 16.12
C LEU A 34 20.14 14.40 16.45
N ALA A 35 19.10 13.74 15.96
CA ALA A 35 18.95 12.28 15.98
C ALA A 35 19.49 11.65 14.68
N THR A 36 20.51 12.27 14.07
CA THR A 36 21.26 11.73 12.93
C THR A 36 22.75 11.70 13.25
N TRP A 37 23.51 10.86 12.56
CA TRP A 37 24.97 10.86 12.61
C TRP A 37 25.57 11.27 11.26
N PRO A 38 26.70 11.98 11.23
CA PRO A 38 27.28 12.51 9.99
C PRO A 38 27.94 11.41 9.15
N ASP A 39 27.53 11.28 7.89
CA ASP A 39 28.12 10.37 6.91
C ASP A 39 28.37 11.11 5.58
N PRO A 40 29.60 11.59 5.33
CA PRO A 40 29.94 12.27 4.07
C PRO A 40 29.80 11.43 2.80
N THR A 41 29.61 10.10 2.94
CA THR A 41 29.38 9.19 1.81
C THR A 41 27.90 9.03 1.47
N SER A 42 27.00 9.46 2.36
CA SER A 42 25.56 9.48 2.11
C SER A 42 25.15 10.70 1.25
N PRO A 43 24.05 10.62 0.48
CA PRO A 43 23.55 11.71 -0.37
C PRO A 43 23.27 13.05 0.31
N THR A 44 22.86 13.00 1.58
CA THR A 44 22.49 14.14 2.42
C THR A 44 23.60 14.53 3.39
N GLY A 45 24.66 13.73 3.49
CA GLY A 45 25.74 13.90 4.46
C GLY A 45 25.44 13.36 5.87
N ARG A 46 24.34 12.61 6.07
CA ARG A 46 23.89 12.08 7.35
C ARG A 46 23.16 10.74 7.21
N ARG A 47 23.00 10.03 8.32
CA ARG A 47 22.06 8.91 8.46
C ARG A 47 21.27 8.99 9.75
N ILE A 48 20.07 8.42 9.77
CA ILE A 48 19.28 8.33 11.01
C ILE A 48 20.11 7.59 12.07
N ASN A 49 20.07 8.07 13.31
CA ASN A 49 20.72 7.42 14.44
C ASN A 49 19.67 6.70 15.28
N VAL A 50 19.62 5.37 15.16
CA VAL A 50 18.64 4.52 15.88
C VAL A 50 19.34 3.64 16.91
N SER A 51 18.73 3.48 18.09
CA SER A 51 19.22 2.55 19.12
C SER A 51 19.22 1.12 18.60
N GLN A 52 20.35 0.43 18.71
CA GLN A 52 20.50 -0.96 18.30
C GLN A 52 20.14 -1.96 19.42
N VAL A 53 19.67 -1.48 20.57
CA VAL A 53 19.16 -2.32 21.67
C VAL A 53 17.73 -2.74 21.34
N ALA A 54 17.53 -4.01 21.05
CA ALA A 54 16.23 -4.55 20.61
C ALA A 54 15.91 -5.89 21.30
N PRO A 55 14.62 -6.16 21.57
CA PRO A 55 14.14 -7.38 22.22
C PRO A 55 14.19 -8.63 21.32
N THR A 56 14.30 -8.45 20.00
CA THR A 56 14.35 -9.56 19.02
C THR A 56 15.38 -9.30 17.94
N GLY A 57 15.75 -10.35 17.21
CA GLY A 57 16.49 -10.25 15.95
C GLY A 57 15.72 -9.53 14.86
N PHE A 58 14.41 -9.74 14.78
CA PHE A 58 13.55 -9.01 13.87
C PHE A 58 13.63 -7.48 14.06
N GLU A 59 13.46 -7.03 15.29
CA GLU A 59 13.49 -5.60 15.62
C GLU A 59 14.90 -5.02 15.48
N ARG A 60 15.93 -5.78 15.87
CA ARG A 60 17.32 -5.40 15.66
C ARG A 60 17.61 -5.14 14.19
N LEU A 61 17.25 -6.06 13.29
CA LEU A 61 17.42 -5.89 11.86
C LEU A 61 16.69 -4.64 11.34
N THR A 62 15.45 -4.44 11.79
CA THR A 62 14.65 -3.26 11.42
C THR A 62 15.39 -1.96 11.79
N ARG A 63 15.94 -1.88 13.01
CA ARG A 63 16.72 -0.74 13.51
C ARG A 63 18.07 -0.57 12.80
N GLU A 64 18.74 -1.68 12.43
CA GLU A 64 19.97 -1.67 11.63
C GLU A 64 19.74 -1.10 10.23
N LEU A 65 18.59 -1.37 9.62
CA LEU A 65 18.21 -0.84 8.31
C LEU A 65 17.78 0.64 8.40
N PHE A 66 17.09 1.05 9.45
CA PHE A 66 16.82 2.47 9.69
C PHE A 66 18.10 3.30 9.88
N ASP A 67 19.13 2.74 10.55
CA ASP A 67 20.44 3.40 10.70
C ASP A 67 21.16 3.61 9.36
N GLN A 68 20.72 2.95 8.29
CA GLN A 68 21.23 3.13 6.93
C GLN A 68 20.46 4.18 6.12
N VAL A 69 19.28 4.62 6.56
CA VAL A 69 18.50 5.62 5.83
C VAL A 69 19.23 6.97 5.88
N ASP A 70 19.41 7.59 4.73
CA ASP A 70 20.21 8.80 4.57
C ASP A 70 19.45 10.09 4.90
N GLY A 71 18.35 10.04 5.65
CA GLY A 71 17.57 11.23 5.98
C GLY A 71 16.21 10.85 6.51
N TRP A 72 15.42 11.84 6.87
CA TRP A 72 14.06 11.63 7.37
C TRP A 72 13.06 11.49 6.23
N GLY A 73 11.87 10.98 6.54
CA GLY A 73 10.79 10.90 5.57
C GLY A 73 10.31 12.26 5.05
N THR A 74 9.86 12.30 3.80
CA THR A 74 9.20 13.40 3.08
C THR A 74 7.70 13.51 3.39
N TYR A 75 7.04 12.43 3.80
CA TYR A 75 5.60 12.35 4.08
C TYR A 75 5.28 11.79 5.47
N GLY A 76 6.31 11.38 6.22
CA GLY A 76 6.21 10.99 7.63
C GLY A 76 5.70 12.11 8.55
N ALA A 77 5.20 11.72 9.73
CA ALA A 77 4.68 12.65 10.74
C ALA A 77 5.80 13.40 11.48
N ILE A 78 5.45 14.58 12.00
CA ILE A 78 6.25 15.41 12.88
C ILE A 78 5.67 15.30 14.29
N SER A 79 6.41 14.71 15.22
CA SER A 79 6.02 14.57 16.62
C SER A 79 6.71 15.63 17.49
N ILE A 80 5.97 16.25 18.41
CA ILE A 80 6.46 17.28 19.32
C ILE A 80 5.91 16.97 20.73
N PRO A 81 6.70 16.30 21.60
CA PRO A 81 6.27 15.98 22.95
C PRO A 81 6.35 17.20 23.88
N PHE A 82 5.41 17.31 24.83
CA PHE A 82 5.33 18.40 25.82
C PHE A 82 5.17 17.88 27.26
N ASP A 83 5.71 18.62 28.24
CA ASP A 83 5.56 18.25 29.65
C ASP A 83 4.13 18.47 30.21
N ARG A 84 3.30 19.25 29.49
CA ARG A 84 1.93 19.61 29.84
C ARG A 84 1.04 19.71 28.60
N HIS A 85 -0.28 19.61 28.82
CA HIS A 85 -1.26 19.68 27.75
C HIS A 85 -1.32 21.03 27.03
N LEU A 86 -1.52 20.95 25.72
CA LEU A 86 -1.80 22.07 24.84
C LEU A 86 -3.29 22.44 24.86
N ASP A 87 -3.62 23.68 24.47
CA ASP A 87 -4.99 24.04 24.08
C ASP A 87 -5.27 23.53 22.65
N THR A 88 -5.67 22.27 22.56
CA THR A 88 -5.93 21.60 21.26
C THR A 88 -7.07 22.27 20.47
N ARG A 89 -8.03 22.90 21.14
CA ARG A 89 -9.11 23.66 20.47
C ARG A 89 -8.58 24.92 19.82
N ASP A 90 -7.66 25.64 20.46
CA ASP A 90 -7.00 26.81 19.84
C ASP A 90 -6.11 26.38 18.65
N VAL A 91 -5.41 25.25 18.75
CA VAL A 91 -4.62 24.69 17.63
C VAL A 91 -5.54 24.37 16.44
N TYR A 92 -6.63 23.65 16.66
CA TYR A 92 -7.62 23.34 15.63
C TYR A 92 -8.24 24.61 15.03
N ALA A 93 -8.67 25.56 15.85
CA ALA A 93 -9.28 26.82 15.38
C ALA A 93 -8.37 27.64 14.44
N ARG A 94 -7.05 27.55 14.62
CA ARG A 94 -6.05 28.26 13.80
C ARG A 94 -5.67 27.52 12.52
N MET A 95 -5.51 26.20 12.62
CA MET A 95 -4.82 25.41 11.61
C MET A 95 -5.68 24.35 10.93
N GLY A 96 -6.90 24.09 11.42
CA GLY A 96 -7.77 23.02 10.92
C GLY A 96 -9.22 23.41 10.68
N GLU A 97 -9.77 24.35 11.46
CA GLU A 97 -11.19 24.70 11.40
C GLU A 97 -11.59 25.21 10.00
N GLY A 98 -12.62 24.57 9.44
CA GLY A 98 -13.12 24.86 8.09
C GLY A 98 -12.31 24.19 6.98
N GLY A 99 -11.51 23.17 7.29
CA GLY A 99 -10.76 22.38 6.30
C GLY A 99 -9.77 23.25 5.54
N SER A 100 -9.95 23.34 4.22
CA SER A 100 -9.08 24.14 3.35
C SER A 100 -8.99 25.62 3.75
N ALA A 101 -10.00 26.17 4.44
CA ALA A 101 -10.02 27.57 4.85
C ALA A 101 -8.81 27.94 5.73
N ALA A 102 -8.25 26.96 6.46
CA ALA A 102 -7.01 27.10 7.21
C ALA A 102 -5.82 27.53 6.33
N PHE A 103 -5.87 27.24 5.03
CA PHE A 103 -4.83 27.59 4.06
C PHE A 103 -5.14 28.84 3.22
N SER A 104 -6.19 29.60 3.55
CA SER A 104 -6.40 30.95 2.99
C SER A 104 -5.27 31.89 3.38
N ALA A 105 -4.93 32.88 2.54
CA ALA A 105 -3.83 33.80 2.84
C ALA A 105 -3.98 34.51 4.20
N SER A 106 -5.22 34.77 4.64
CA SER A 106 -5.47 35.40 5.94
C SER A 106 -5.26 34.46 7.13
N ARG A 107 -5.72 33.20 7.05
CA ARG A 107 -5.61 32.24 8.16
C ARG A 107 -4.23 31.59 8.25
N PHE A 108 -3.55 31.38 7.11
CA PHE A 108 -2.20 30.79 7.08
C PHE A 108 -1.20 31.60 7.94
N GLN A 109 -1.35 32.92 7.97
CA GLN A 109 -0.53 33.83 8.78
C GLN A 109 -0.70 33.66 10.29
N GLU A 110 -1.77 32.99 10.73
CA GLU A 110 -2.12 32.79 12.14
C GLU A 110 -1.71 31.41 12.68
N HIS A 111 -1.14 30.55 11.84
CA HIS A 111 -0.71 29.21 12.23
C HIS A 111 0.28 29.25 13.41
N ALA A 112 0.18 28.22 14.25
CA ALA A 112 0.98 28.09 15.46
C ALA A 112 2.32 27.39 15.20
N VAL A 113 2.36 26.51 14.19
CA VAL A 113 3.55 25.76 13.75
C VAL A 113 3.68 25.88 12.24
N TYR A 114 4.88 26.15 11.74
CA TYR A 114 5.20 26.14 10.32
C TYR A 114 6.27 25.11 10.01
N LEU A 115 6.16 24.47 8.85
CA LEU A 115 7.24 23.69 8.23
C LEU A 115 7.77 24.49 7.04
N VAL A 116 9.04 24.89 7.11
CA VAL A 116 9.66 25.86 6.19
C VAL A 116 10.79 25.21 5.42
N ASN A 117 10.74 25.23 4.09
CA ASN A 117 11.88 24.83 3.25
C ASN A 117 13.02 25.84 3.45
N LEU A 118 14.20 25.40 3.90
CA LEU A 118 15.32 26.31 4.19
C LEU A 118 16.09 26.77 2.95
N GLU A 119 15.78 26.24 1.77
CA GLU A 119 16.34 26.71 0.49
C GLU A 119 15.49 27.83 -0.12
N THR A 120 14.17 27.73 -0.02
CA THR A 120 13.23 28.65 -0.70
C THR A 120 12.51 29.60 0.26
N GLY A 121 12.31 29.20 1.52
CA GLY A 121 11.45 29.89 2.48
C GLY A 121 9.96 29.55 2.32
N GLU A 122 9.59 28.69 1.38
CA GLU A 122 8.20 28.32 1.13
C GLU A 122 7.67 27.36 2.22
N PRO A 123 6.36 27.47 2.56
CA PRO A 123 5.75 26.62 3.56
C PRO A 123 5.32 25.26 2.99
N VAL A 124 5.36 24.23 3.83
CA VAL A 124 4.66 22.96 3.58
C VAL A 124 3.37 22.94 4.43
N PRO A 125 2.18 22.75 3.83
CA PRO A 125 0.93 22.67 4.57
C PRO A 125 0.90 21.47 5.54
N LEU A 126 0.44 21.69 6.76
CA LEU A 126 0.32 20.67 7.81
C LEU A 126 -1.17 20.43 8.14
N ASP A 127 -1.55 19.17 8.29
CA ASP A 127 -2.91 18.79 8.69
C ASP A 127 -3.10 18.89 10.21
N VAL A 128 -4.27 19.43 10.60
CA VAL A 128 -4.76 19.51 11.97
C VAL A 128 -6.26 19.20 11.94
N ASN A 129 -6.65 17.92 11.78
CA ASN A 129 -8.06 17.51 11.60
C ASN A 129 -8.77 18.23 10.43
N GLY A 130 -8.06 18.50 9.32
CA GLY A 130 -8.63 19.12 8.12
C GLY A 130 -9.38 18.14 7.20
N GLY A 131 -9.41 16.84 7.57
CA GLY A 131 -9.98 15.75 6.76
C GLY A 131 -9.01 15.14 5.75
N HIS A 132 -7.72 15.51 5.81
CA HIS A 132 -6.69 14.98 4.91
C HIS A 132 -6.32 13.52 5.19
N PHE A 133 -6.37 13.12 6.46
CA PHE A 133 -6.06 11.77 6.95
C PHE A 133 -7.26 11.22 7.72
N GLN A 134 -7.57 9.95 7.50
CA GLN A 134 -8.73 9.27 8.07
C GLN A 134 -8.23 8.00 8.75
N TYR A 135 -8.55 7.81 10.03
CA TYR A 135 -8.05 6.69 10.85
C TYR A 135 -9.16 5.75 11.33
N VAL A 136 -10.43 6.13 11.10
CA VAL A 136 -11.56 5.36 11.57
C VAL A 136 -11.65 4.01 10.85
N LEU A 137 -11.92 2.96 11.63
CA LEU A 137 -12.13 1.61 11.15
C LEU A 137 -13.60 1.36 10.84
N ASP A 138 -13.86 0.67 9.73
CA ASP A 138 -15.18 0.16 9.40
C ASP A 138 -15.56 -1.09 10.21
N ASN A 139 -14.60 -1.99 10.41
CA ASN A 139 -14.73 -3.13 11.33
C ASN A 139 -13.80 -2.98 12.56
N PRO A 140 -14.29 -2.43 13.68
CA PRO A 140 -13.56 -2.33 14.95
C PRO A 140 -12.99 -3.65 15.48
N ASN A 141 -13.72 -4.76 15.31
CA ASN A 141 -13.41 -6.05 15.94
C ASN A 141 -12.57 -6.96 15.03
N GLN A 142 -11.66 -6.38 14.27
CA GLN A 142 -10.93 -7.14 13.25
C GLN A 142 -9.61 -7.76 13.75
N TYR A 143 -9.05 -7.30 14.89
CA TYR A 143 -7.71 -7.70 15.36
C TYR A 143 -7.70 -8.92 16.31
N TRP A 144 -8.38 -9.99 15.85
CA TRP A 144 -8.46 -11.33 16.44
C TRP A 144 -9.13 -11.43 17.82
N GLU A 145 -9.26 -12.67 18.30
CA GLU A 145 -9.97 -12.99 19.53
C GLU A 145 -9.31 -12.37 20.78
N ASN A 146 -10.12 -12.15 21.81
CA ASN A 146 -9.70 -11.60 23.11
C ASN A 146 -8.93 -10.26 23.00
N ASP A 147 -9.20 -9.46 21.98
CA ASP A 147 -8.71 -8.08 21.89
C ASP A 147 -9.42 -7.18 22.92
N PRO A 148 -8.73 -6.64 23.95
CA PRO A 148 -9.35 -5.84 25.01
C PRO A 148 -10.04 -4.59 24.46
N ARG A 149 -9.60 -4.11 23.30
CA ARG A 149 -10.06 -2.87 22.69
C ARG A 149 -11.02 -3.11 21.51
N ALA A 150 -11.47 -4.35 21.27
CA ALA A 150 -12.24 -4.81 20.08
C ALA A 150 -13.44 -3.94 19.65
N GLY A 151 -13.98 -3.14 20.56
CA GLY A 151 -15.11 -2.24 20.35
C GLY A 151 -14.72 -0.79 20.07
N GLU A 152 -13.54 -0.51 19.51
CA GLU A 152 -13.05 0.86 19.38
C GLU A 152 -12.91 1.36 17.95
N SER A 153 -13.05 2.68 17.80
CA SER A 153 -13.23 3.30 16.50
C SER A 153 -11.99 3.27 15.60
N ASN A 154 -10.80 3.00 16.14
CA ASN A 154 -9.53 3.14 15.43
C ASN A 154 -8.40 2.24 16.00
N LEU A 155 -7.28 2.12 15.26
CA LEU A 155 -6.11 1.32 15.65
C LEU A 155 -5.12 2.05 16.58
N LEU A 156 -5.11 3.39 16.55
CA LEU A 156 -3.97 4.20 17.00
C LEU A 156 -4.15 4.86 18.36
N TYR A 157 -5.33 5.38 18.64
CA TYR A 157 -5.58 6.26 19.76
C TYR A 157 -6.69 5.71 20.63
N GLU A 158 -6.47 5.81 21.93
CA GLU A 158 -7.39 5.36 22.96
C GLU A 158 -8.76 6.06 22.90
N THR A 159 -9.83 5.32 23.16
CA THR A 159 -11.21 5.84 23.18
C THR A 159 -12.00 5.45 24.43
N VAL A 160 -11.40 4.66 25.33
CA VAL A 160 -11.91 4.25 26.63
C VAL A 160 -11.42 5.20 27.71
N ASP A 161 -12.30 5.48 28.68
CA ASP A 161 -11.98 6.19 29.92
C ASP A 161 -11.89 5.15 31.03
N GLU A 162 -10.67 4.93 31.53
CA GLU A 162 -10.39 3.94 32.56
C GLU A 162 -10.52 4.50 33.98
N ASP A 163 -10.60 5.84 34.15
CA ASP A 163 -10.77 6.48 35.47
C ASP A 163 -12.23 6.38 35.94
N ALA A 164 -12.67 5.15 36.18
CA ALA A 164 -14.05 4.80 36.51
C ALA A 164 -14.57 5.54 37.76
N ASN A 165 -13.66 5.95 38.65
CA ASN A 165 -14.00 6.65 39.88
C ASN A 165 -13.63 8.16 39.90
N GLY A 166 -12.96 8.66 38.86
CA GLY A 166 -12.67 10.08 38.64
C GLY A 166 -11.61 10.65 39.58
N ASN A 167 -10.67 9.84 40.06
CA ASN A 167 -9.64 10.27 41.02
C ASN A 167 -8.28 10.58 40.36
N GLY A 168 -8.11 10.26 39.07
CA GLY A 168 -6.89 10.45 38.30
C GLY A 168 -5.72 9.56 38.72
N VAL A 169 -5.99 8.39 39.28
CA VAL A 169 -5.01 7.38 39.72
C VAL A 169 -5.45 6.03 39.18
N LEU A 170 -4.54 5.28 38.56
CA LEU A 170 -4.80 3.92 38.13
C LEU A 170 -5.05 3.00 39.32
N ASP A 171 -6.32 2.71 39.62
CA ASP A 171 -6.70 1.78 40.68
C ASP A 171 -6.73 0.32 40.19
N PRO A 172 -6.59 -0.66 41.09
CA PRO A 172 -6.71 -2.07 40.73
C PRO A 172 -8.01 -2.38 39.97
N GLY A 173 -7.86 -2.98 38.79
CA GLY A 173 -8.97 -3.34 37.91
C GLY A 173 -9.40 -2.27 36.90
N GLU A 174 -8.85 -1.05 36.97
CA GLU A 174 -9.14 0.01 35.98
C GLU A 174 -8.34 -0.16 34.68
N ASP A 175 -7.15 -0.75 34.75
CA ASP A 175 -6.34 -1.13 33.59
C ASP A 175 -7.02 -2.29 32.83
N THR A 176 -7.68 -1.97 31.71
CA THR A 176 -8.53 -2.91 30.96
C THR A 176 -7.86 -3.50 29.71
N ASP A 177 -6.79 -2.91 29.20
CA ASP A 177 -5.95 -3.48 28.13
C ASP A 177 -4.56 -3.93 28.58
N PHE A 178 -4.21 -3.74 29.85
CA PHE A 178 -3.02 -4.27 30.49
C PHE A 178 -1.73 -3.60 30.04
N ASP A 179 -1.74 -2.29 29.83
CA ASP A 179 -0.55 -1.53 29.44
C ASP A 179 0.09 -0.72 30.60
N GLY A 180 -0.56 -0.68 31.77
CA GLY A 180 -0.09 0.03 32.97
C GLY A 180 -0.33 1.54 32.95
N VAL A 181 -1.09 2.06 32.00
CA VAL A 181 -1.46 3.47 31.88
C VAL A 181 -2.89 3.66 32.40
N LEU A 182 -3.19 4.87 32.92
CA LEU A 182 -4.59 5.26 33.17
C LEU A 182 -5.08 5.99 31.94
N ASP A 183 -5.85 5.27 31.14
CA ASP A 183 -6.29 5.76 29.85
C ASP A 183 -7.41 6.79 29.91
N ALA A 184 -7.32 7.74 28.99
CA ALA A 184 -8.37 8.72 28.75
C ALA A 184 -8.59 8.86 27.23
N PRO A 185 -9.85 9.01 26.78
CA PRO A 185 -10.17 9.09 25.37
C PRO A 185 -9.40 10.21 24.66
N ASN A 186 -8.90 9.96 23.46
CA ASN A 186 -8.13 10.92 22.67
C ASN A 186 -9.01 11.97 21.97
N THR A 187 -9.96 12.55 22.71
CA THR A 187 -10.89 13.60 22.27
C THR A 187 -10.46 14.98 22.78
N PHE A 188 -11.09 16.04 22.26
CA PHE A 188 -10.71 17.42 22.64
C PHE A 188 -10.76 17.69 24.15
N ASP A 189 -11.72 17.12 24.88
CA ASP A 189 -11.82 17.26 26.33
C ASP A 189 -11.31 16.06 27.13
N GLY A 190 -10.97 14.95 26.47
CA GLY A 190 -10.49 13.75 27.14
C GLY A 190 -11.62 12.90 27.70
N THR A 191 -12.80 12.96 27.09
CA THR A 191 -13.98 12.20 27.51
C THR A 191 -14.67 11.56 26.30
N ALA A 192 -15.37 10.45 26.53
CA ALA A 192 -16.18 9.76 25.53
C ALA A 192 -17.38 9.09 26.22
N SER A 193 -18.56 9.18 25.63
CA SER A 193 -19.75 8.45 26.13
C SER A 193 -19.90 7.06 25.55
N ASP A 194 -19.37 6.85 24.35
CA ASP A 194 -19.34 5.57 23.62
C ASP A 194 -18.01 5.52 22.84
N PRO A 195 -17.13 4.55 23.10
CA PRO A 195 -15.85 4.40 22.38
C PRO A 195 -16.00 4.31 20.84
N LEU A 196 -17.15 3.85 20.35
CA LEU A 196 -17.44 3.72 18.92
C LEU A 196 -17.91 5.01 18.24
N ASP A 197 -18.48 5.95 19.01
CA ASP A 197 -19.10 7.20 18.54
C ASP A 197 -18.21 8.42 18.84
N THR A 198 -16.90 8.21 18.91
CA THR A 198 -15.91 9.25 19.22
C THR A 198 -15.41 10.02 17.99
N VAL A 199 -15.65 9.49 16.78
CA VAL A 199 -14.96 9.86 15.54
C VAL A 199 -14.90 11.37 15.28
N ASP A 200 -16.01 12.08 15.52
CA ASP A 200 -16.14 13.52 15.27
C ASP A 200 -15.47 14.41 16.34
N GLU A 201 -15.15 13.85 17.51
CA GLU A 201 -14.57 14.56 18.65
C GLU A 201 -13.08 14.24 18.87
N MET A 202 -12.53 13.32 18.08
CA MET A 202 -11.14 12.89 18.16
C MET A 202 -10.15 14.01 17.84
N THR A 203 -9.06 14.11 18.60
CA THR A 203 -7.91 14.96 18.29
C THR A 203 -6.86 14.16 17.51
N TRP A 204 -7.09 13.87 16.23
CA TRP A 204 -6.18 13.04 15.43
C TRP A 204 -4.76 13.61 15.26
N PHE A 205 -4.59 14.91 15.48
CA PHE A 205 -3.30 15.62 15.48
C PHE A 205 -2.63 15.69 16.87
N TYR A 206 -3.23 15.15 17.93
CA TYR A 206 -2.68 15.24 19.28
C TYR A 206 -2.90 13.93 20.03
N GLU A 207 -1.81 13.38 20.55
CA GLU A 207 -1.81 12.22 21.42
C GLU A 207 -1.84 12.70 22.87
N ARG A 208 -2.98 12.51 23.54
CA ARG A 208 -3.16 12.99 24.92
C ARG A 208 -2.30 12.26 25.93
N GLU A 209 -2.17 10.95 25.78
CA GLU A 209 -1.46 10.04 26.69
C GLU A 209 -0.03 10.53 26.96
N THR A 210 0.78 10.74 25.90
CA THR A 210 2.14 11.28 26.01
C THR A 210 2.24 12.80 25.80
N LYS A 211 1.10 13.49 25.64
CA LYS A 211 1.01 14.94 25.40
C LYS A 211 1.78 15.38 24.15
N THR A 212 1.70 14.59 23.09
CA THR A 212 2.48 14.78 21.86
C THR A 212 1.62 15.39 20.76
N LEU A 213 2.07 16.52 20.21
CA LEU A 213 1.51 17.08 18.99
C LEU A 213 2.05 16.30 17.79
N VAL A 214 1.17 15.78 16.94
CA VAL A 214 1.48 14.96 15.76
C VAL A 214 0.96 15.70 14.53
N LEU A 215 1.87 16.26 13.73
CA LEU A 215 1.54 17.04 12.53
C LEU A 215 1.95 16.26 11.30
N ARG A 216 1.13 16.28 10.25
CA ARG A 216 1.42 15.55 9.01
C ARG A 216 1.46 16.49 7.80
N PRO A 217 2.49 16.40 6.94
CA PRO A 217 2.50 17.12 5.67
C PRO A 217 1.31 16.70 4.80
N VAL A 218 0.57 17.66 4.24
CA VAL A 218 -0.56 17.37 3.32
C VAL A 218 -0.07 16.92 1.94
N ILE A 219 1.16 17.32 1.58
CA ILE A 219 1.88 16.97 0.36
C ILE A 219 3.30 16.50 0.75
N PRO A 220 3.94 15.62 -0.02
CA PRO A 220 5.30 15.17 0.28
C PRO A 220 6.30 16.33 0.13
N MET A 221 7.20 16.42 1.11
CA MET A 221 8.35 17.31 1.06
C MET A 221 9.31 16.93 -0.07
N GLU A 222 10.10 17.88 -0.54
CA GLU A 222 11.16 17.63 -1.52
C GLU A 222 12.24 16.71 -0.92
N PRO A 223 12.76 15.74 -1.69
CA PRO A 223 13.84 14.87 -1.23
C PRO A 223 15.14 15.66 -1.05
N ARG A 224 16.05 15.16 -0.20
CA ARG A 224 17.39 15.74 0.04
C ARG A 224 17.39 17.22 0.45
N THR A 225 16.28 17.69 1.00
CA THR A 225 16.05 19.10 1.29
C THR A 225 16.01 19.32 2.80
N THR A 226 16.60 20.41 3.27
CA THR A 226 16.57 20.75 4.70
C THR A 226 15.39 21.64 5.02
N TYR A 227 14.61 21.25 6.01
CA TYR A 227 13.46 22.00 6.50
C TYR A 227 13.69 22.49 7.92
N ALA A 228 13.03 23.57 8.29
CA ALA A 228 12.89 24.01 9.67
C ALA A 228 11.45 23.82 10.14
N VAL A 229 11.27 23.20 11.30
CA VAL A 229 10.01 23.27 12.04
C VAL A 229 10.08 24.51 12.94
N VAL A 230 9.13 25.41 12.79
CA VAL A 230 9.07 26.68 13.52
C VAL A 230 7.82 26.70 14.38
N VAL A 231 8.01 26.47 15.68
CA VAL A 231 6.96 26.61 16.70
C VAL A 231 6.93 28.06 17.16
N THR A 232 5.79 28.71 17.01
CA THR A 232 5.61 30.13 17.35
C THR A 232 5.12 30.32 18.79
N ASP A 233 5.18 31.56 19.28
CA ASP A 233 4.57 31.96 20.56
C ASP A 233 3.02 31.96 20.54
N ARG A 234 2.42 31.60 19.41
CA ARG A 234 0.97 31.40 19.27
C ARG A 234 0.53 30.02 19.76
N LEU A 235 1.41 29.02 19.76
CA LEU A 235 1.11 27.71 20.35
C LEU A 235 1.04 27.86 21.87
N ARG A 236 -0.09 27.48 22.47
CA ARG A 236 -0.40 27.74 23.89
C ARG A 236 -0.78 26.47 24.64
N GLY A 237 -0.48 26.48 25.94
CA GLY A 237 -1.03 25.53 26.89
C GLY A 237 -2.49 25.83 27.23
N GLN A 238 -3.12 24.90 27.95
CA GLN A 238 -4.46 25.09 28.52
C GLN A 238 -4.54 26.26 29.53
N ASP A 239 -3.39 26.72 30.05
CA ASP A 239 -3.25 27.90 30.90
C ASP A 239 -3.23 29.23 30.09
N GLY A 240 -3.23 29.14 28.76
CA GLY A 240 -3.14 30.26 27.83
C GLY A 240 -1.74 30.83 27.66
N GLU A 241 -0.73 30.28 28.34
CA GLU A 241 0.66 30.70 28.23
C GLU A 241 1.34 30.08 26.98
N PRO A 242 2.22 30.81 26.28
CA PRO A 242 2.96 30.27 25.15
C PRO A 242 3.85 29.09 25.53
N VAL A 243 4.00 28.14 24.61
CA VAL A 243 4.96 27.04 24.75
C VAL A 243 6.41 27.54 24.86
N ARG A 244 7.28 26.73 25.44
CA ARG A 244 8.66 27.10 25.76
C ARG A 244 9.67 26.10 25.21
N SER A 245 10.81 26.65 24.77
CA SER A 245 11.98 25.89 24.38
C SER A 245 12.54 25.06 25.55
N PRO A 246 13.11 23.86 25.28
CA PRO A 246 13.82 23.08 26.28
C PRO A 246 15.17 23.68 26.69
N PHE A 247 15.64 24.73 26.02
CA PHE A 247 16.96 25.33 26.24
C PHE A 247 16.89 26.80 26.69
N GLU A 248 18.05 27.37 27.02
CA GLU A 248 18.19 28.82 27.25
C GLU A 248 17.98 29.65 25.96
N MET A 249 18.08 29.00 24.81
CA MET A 249 17.84 29.58 23.48
C MET A 249 16.61 28.93 22.83
N VAL A 250 15.97 29.61 21.90
CA VAL A 250 14.80 29.10 21.15
C VAL A 250 15.16 28.07 20.05
N HIS A 251 16.39 27.56 20.04
CA HIS A 251 16.83 26.51 19.13
C HIS A 251 18.01 25.74 19.74
N PRO A 252 18.32 24.51 19.30
CA PRO A 252 19.55 23.83 19.68
C PRO A 252 20.78 24.60 19.17
N LEU A 253 21.80 24.79 20.02
CA LEU A 253 23.01 25.54 19.63
C LEU A 253 23.80 24.86 18.50
N THR A 254 23.67 23.54 18.36
CA THR A 254 24.30 22.73 17.31
C THR A 254 23.72 22.98 15.92
N GLN A 255 22.47 23.47 15.83
CA GLN A 255 21.79 23.81 14.58
C GLN A 255 21.77 25.32 14.30
N LYS A 256 22.57 26.10 15.05
CA LYS A 256 22.59 27.56 14.93
C LYS A 256 22.85 28.01 13.49
N ASP A 257 23.90 27.48 12.86
CA ASP A 257 24.34 27.93 11.54
C ASP A 257 23.35 27.51 10.45
N THR A 258 22.75 26.31 10.56
CA THR A 258 21.69 25.84 9.65
C THR A 258 20.46 26.75 9.67
N LEU A 259 20.15 27.37 10.81
CA LEU A 259 18.99 28.25 10.98
C LEU A 259 19.31 29.74 10.79
N GLU A 260 20.53 30.11 10.35
CA GLU A 260 20.98 31.51 10.22
C GLU A 260 20.04 32.36 9.37
N ASP A 261 19.64 31.84 8.21
CA ASP A 261 18.86 32.58 7.22
C ASP A 261 17.35 32.61 7.51
N LEU A 262 16.87 31.91 8.54
CA LEU A 262 15.43 31.76 8.83
C LEU A 262 14.68 33.10 8.86
N PRO A 263 15.13 34.18 9.56
CA PRO A 263 14.41 35.46 9.54
C PRO A 263 14.28 36.08 8.14
N SER A 264 15.31 35.91 7.30
CA SER A 264 15.31 36.43 5.94
C SER A 264 14.36 35.65 5.02
N LEU A 265 14.27 34.34 5.21
CA LEU A 265 13.35 33.46 4.50
C LEU A 265 11.90 33.78 4.90
N LEU A 266 11.62 33.96 6.19
CA LEU A 266 10.31 34.39 6.68
C LEU A 266 9.92 35.77 6.13
N ALA A 267 10.87 36.72 6.10
CA ALA A 267 10.65 38.06 5.57
C ALA A 267 10.40 38.09 4.04
N ALA A 268 10.81 37.05 3.31
CA ALA A 268 10.57 36.93 1.87
C ALA A 268 9.12 36.55 1.54
N HIS A 269 8.40 35.96 2.50
CA HIS A 269 7.02 35.48 2.33
C HIS A 269 6.05 36.06 3.39
N PRO A 270 5.89 37.39 3.47
CA PRO A 270 4.97 38.01 4.44
C PRO A 270 3.51 37.60 4.23
N GLU A 271 3.14 37.21 3.01
CA GLU A 271 1.82 36.67 2.68
C GLU A 271 1.51 35.33 3.37
N VAL A 272 2.55 34.57 3.72
CA VAL A 272 2.47 33.29 4.43
C VAL A 272 2.64 33.50 5.94
N TYR A 273 3.67 34.24 6.34
CA TYR A 273 4.11 34.28 7.74
C TYR A 273 3.57 35.47 8.53
N GLY A 274 2.89 36.43 7.89
CA GLY A 274 2.23 37.56 8.57
C GLY A 274 3.20 38.36 9.45
N ASP A 275 2.84 38.60 10.72
CA ASP A 275 3.72 39.33 11.65
C ASP A 275 5.02 38.57 11.99
N LEU A 276 5.07 37.25 11.78
CA LEU A 276 6.29 36.47 11.97
C LEU A 276 7.38 36.85 10.95
N ALA A 277 6.99 37.26 9.74
CA ALA A 277 7.90 37.78 8.71
C ALA A 277 8.66 39.03 9.19
N ASP A 278 8.00 39.89 9.96
CA ASP A 278 8.59 41.11 10.51
C ASP A 278 9.35 40.86 11.82
N ARG A 279 8.79 39.99 12.69
CA ARG A 279 9.35 39.70 14.02
C ARG A 279 10.55 38.75 13.97
N GLY A 280 10.63 37.90 12.94
CA GLY A 280 11.63 36.84 12.84
C GLY A 280 11.71 36.02 14.12
N TRP A 281 12.91 35.89 14.67
CA TRP A 281 13.15 35.17 15.93
C TRP A 281 12.26 35.66 17.08
N GLU A 282 11.83 36.93 17.13
CA GLU A 282 10.97 37.44 18.20
C GLU A 282 9.57 36.82 18.26
N GLY A 283 9.12 36.13 17.21
CA GLY A 283 7.87 35.34 17.21
C GLY A 283 8.07 33.84 17.42
N VAL A 284 9.31 33.36 17.48
CA VAL A 284 9.64 31.93 17.58
C VAL A 284 9.75 31.50 19.04
N ALA A 285 9.00 30.46 19.43
CA ALA A 285 9.11 29.80 20.73
C ALA A 285 10.15 28.68 20.72
N PHE A 286 10.19 27.90 19.63
CA PHE A 286 11.24 26.90 19.38
C PHE A 286 11.39 26.63 17.88
N ALA A 287 12.61 26.37 17.41
CA ALA A 287 12.87 25.91 16.05
C ALA A 287 14.02 24.91 15.99
N TRP A 288 13.91 23.95 15.07
CA TRP A 288 14.96 22.97 14.75
C TRP A 288 14.91 22.60 13.27
N SER A 289 15.97 21.95 12.77
CA SER A 289 16.04 21.47 11.38
C SER A 289 16.04 19.96 11.26
N PHE A 290 15.57 19.48 10.11
CA PHE A 290 15.78 18.12 9.64
C PHE A 290 15.99 18.08 8.11
N THR A 291 16.75 17.10 7.61
CA THR A 291 16.95 16.86 6.16
C THR A 291 16.21 15.60 5.71
N THR A 292 15.48 15.68 4.60
CA THR A 292 14.77 14.55 3.99
C THR A 292 15.70 13.61 3.21
N GLN A 293 15.34 12.33 3.11
CA GLN A 293 16.12 11.27 2.44
C GLN A 293 16.15 11.38 0.91
N SER A 294 17.02 10.59 0.25
CA SER A 294 17.04 10.46 -1.22
C SER A 294 16.00 9.43 -1.71
N VAL A 295 14.75 9.86 -1.86
CA VAL A 295 13.62 8.95 -2.17
C VAL A 295 13.71 8.31 -3.57
N HIS A 296 14.22 9.04 -4.57
CA HIS A 296 14.12 8.62 -5.98
C HIS A 296 15.43 8.11 -6.60
N ASP A 297 16.58 8.51 -6.04
CA ASP A 297 17.90 8.43 -6.67
C ASP A 297 18.27 7.00 -7.13
N ASP A 298 17.88 5.99 -6.34
CA ASP A 298 18.15 4.58 -6.66
C ASP A 298 17.41 4.12 -7.93
N LEU A 299 16.09 4.36 -8.02
CA LEU A 299 15.30 3.96 -9.19
C LEU A 299 15.69 4.77 -10.42
N ASP A 300 15.92 6.08 -10.27
CA ASP A 300 16.41 6.94 -11.35
C ASP A 300 17.77 6.44 -11.88
N GLY A 301 18.68 6.04 -10.98
CA GLY A 301 20.00 5.50 -11.29
C GLY A 301 19.96 4.13 -11.98
N LEU A 302 19.15 3.19 -11.46
CA LEU A 302 18.99 1.85 -12.05
C LEU A 302 18.36 1.93 -13.44
N ARG A 303 17.32 2.77 -13.60
CA ARG A 303 16.67 3.05 -14.88
C ARG A 303 17.66 3.61 -15.88
N ALA A 304 18.46 4.62 -15.51
CA ALA A 304 19.52 5.12 -16.38
C ALA A 304 20.56 4.04 -16.74
N GLY A 305 20.91 3.19 -15.76
CA GLY A 305 21.85 2.09 -15.94
C GLY A 305 21.41 1.06 -16.98
N LEU A 306 20.12 0.71 -17.02
CA LEU A 306 19.56 -0.17 -18.05
C LEU A 306 19.85 0.38 -19.46
N TYR A 307 19.80 1.70 -19.66
CA TYR A 307 20.10 2.37 -20.94
C TYR A 307 21.59 2.69 -21.16
N GLY A 308 22.48 2.28 -20.25
CA GLY A 308 23.93 2.44 -20.38
C GLY A 308 24.45 3.79 -19.90
N ASP A 309 23.67 4.49 -19.09
CA ASP A 309 24.01 5.80 -18.53
C ASP A 309 24.23 5.75 -17.01
N GLY A 310 24.92 6.76 -16.48
CA GLY A 310 25.10 6.94 -15.03
C GLY A 310 26.06 5.93 -14.38
N ALA A 311 26.00 5.83 -13.05
CA ALA A 311 26.88 4.97 -12.26
C ALA A 311 26.62 3.47 -12.50
N PHE A 312 25.39 3.12 -12.89
CA PHE A 312 24.96 1.76 -13.19
C PHE A 312 25.01 1.41 -14.68
N ALA A 313 25.75 2.16 -15.52
CA ALA A 313 25.84 1.92 -16.96
C ALA A 313 26.24 0.48 -17.35
N TRP A 314 26.90 -0.24 -16.45
CA TRP A 314 27.25 -1.66 -16.61
C TRP A 314 26.02 -2.58 -16.71
N LEU A 315 24.85 -2.17 -16.19
CA LEU A 315 23.60 -2.91 -16.32
C LEU A 315 23.20 -3.11 -17.78
N ALA A 316 23.50 -2.17 -18.68
CA ALA A 316 23.20 -2.34 -20.11
C ALA A 316 24.03 -3.45 -20.77
N GLU A 317 25.24 -3.72 -20.25
CA GLU A 317 26.09 -4.81 -20.73
C GLU A 317 25.66 -6.15 -20.12
N GLU A 318 25.23 -6.16 -18.86
CA GLU A 318 24.79 -7.38 -18.18
C GLU A 318 23.35 -7.77 -18.56
N PHE A 319 22.46 -6.79 -18.74
CA PHE A 319 21.06 -6.99 -19.08
C PHE A 319 20.77 -6.28 -20.42
N PRO A 320 21.41 -6.71 -21.53
CA PRO A 320 21.07 -6.20 -22.86
C PRO A 320 19.60 -6.49 -23.14
N PRO A 321 18.86 -5.70 -23.95
CA PRO A 321 17.42 -5.90 -24.22
C PRO A 321 17.16 -7.11 -25.15
N ASP A 322 17.73 -8.25 -24.77
CA ASP A 322 17.55 -9.56 -25.38
C ASP A 322 16.33 -10.22 -24.74
N TYR A 323 15.62 -11.00 -25.55
CA TYR A 323 14.40 -11.70 -25.18
C TYR A 323 14.27 -12.97 -26.03
N ALA A 324 13.38 -13.88 -25.62
CA ALA A 324 13.02 -15.07 -26.39
C ALA A 324 11.49 -15.23 -26.41
N PRO A 325 10.85 -15.34 -27.59
CA PRO A 325 9.45 -15.73 -27.67
C PRO A 325 9.31 -17.22 -27.34
N MET A 326 8.43 -17.54 -26.39
CA MET A 326 8.13 -18.92 -26.00
C MET A 326 7.42 -19.66 -27.15
N GLU A 327 7.52 -20.99 -27.17
CA GLU A 327 6.65 -21.79 -28.03
C GLU A 327 5.24 -21.78 -27.44
N LEU A 328 4.25 -21.39 -28.24
CA LEU A 328 2.84 -21.31 -27.83
C LEU A 328 1.94 -22.28 -28.60
N TYR A 329 2.35 -22.70 -29.79
CA TYR A 329 1.63 -23.69 -30.58
C TYR A 329 2.38 -25.03 -30.60
N GLY A 330 1.63 -26.11 -30.36
CA GLY A 330 2.10 -27.47 -30.35
C GLY A 330 1.34 -28.34 -29.35
N GLY A 331 1.93 -29.50 -29.05
CA GLY A 331 1.39 -30.43 -28.06
C GLY A 331 0.68 -31.66 -28.64
N ASN A 332 0.34 -32.57 -27.73
CA ASN A 332 -0.37 -33.83 -27.96
C ASN A 332 0.34 -34.88 -28.84
N ARG A 333 1.43 -35.50 -28.32
CA ARG A 333 2.03 -36.77 -28.84
C ARG A 333 2.20 -36.83 -30.38
N GLY A 334 2.49 -35.70 -31.02
CA GLY A 334 2.70 -35.59 -32.47
C GLY A 334 1.42 -35.47 -33.33
N ARG A 335 0.28 -35.05 -32.77
CA ARG A 335 -0.96 -34.80 -33.53
C ARG A 335 -1.09 -33.40 -34.09
N CYS A 336 -0.45 -32.40 -33.48
CA CYS A 336 -0.45 -31.03 -33.98
C CYS A 336 0.69 -30.85 -35.00
N PRO A 337 0.39 -30.43 -36.25
CA PRO A 337 1.42 -30.20 -37.27
C PRO A 337 2.17 -28.91 -36.96
N VAL A 338 3.49 -28.99 -36.73
CA VAL A 338 4.36 -27.84 -36.43
C VAL A 338 5.14 -27.32 -37.65
N GLU A 339 5.13 -28.07 -38.76
CA GLU A 339 5.84 -27.66 -39.98
C GLU A 339 5.06 -26.58 -40.74
N GLY A 340 5.67 -25.40 -40.92
CA GLY A 340 5.08 -24.29 -41.67
C GLY A 340 4.01 -23.49 -40.91
N VAL A 341 3.89 -23.70 -39.59
CA VAL A 341 3.05 -22.92 -38.68
C VAL A 341 3.95 -22.05 -37.81
N ASN A 342 3.55 -20.82 -37.52
CA ASN A 342 4.25 -19.98 -36.55
C ASN A 342 4.03 -20.59 -35.15
N THR A 343 5.08 -21.14 -34.55
CA THR A 343 4.99 -21.76 -33.21
C THR A 343 5.12 -20.76 -32.08
N ARG A 344 5.43 -19.50 -32.36
CA ARG A 344 5.74 -18.45 -31.37
C ARG A 344 4.52 -17.68 -30.89
N VAL A 345 3.38 -17.84 -31.57
CA VAL A 345 2.11 -17.22 -31.22
C VAL A 345 1.03 -18.28 -31.03
N ALA A 346 0.05 -17.99 -30.18
CA ALA A 346 -1.23 -18.68 -30.19
C ALA A 346 -2.22 -17.84 -30.98
N ASP A 347 -2.81 -18.44 -32.02
CA ASP A 347 -3.84 -17.78 -32.84
C ASP A 347 -5.05 -17.37 -31.98
N GLY A 348 -5.62 -16.20 -32.26
CA GLY A 348 -6.75 -15.66 -31.50
C GLY A 348 -7.98 -16.57 -31.49
N GLU A 349 -8.30 -17.23 -32.61
CA GLU A 349 -9.46 -18.14 -32.68
C GLU A 349 -9.24 -19.38 -31.80
N ASP A 350 -8.04 -19.98 -31.87
CA ASP A 350 -7.68 -21.15 -31.07
C ASP A 350 -7.64 -20.81 -29.57
N PHE A 351 -7.12 -19.63 -29.22
CA PHE A 351 -7.09 -19.13 -27.84
C PHE A 351 -8.51 -18.91 -27.30
N LEU A 352 -9.40 -18.29 -28.07
CA LEU A 352 -10.78 -18.07 -27.66
C LEU A 352 -11.56 -19.36 -27.50
N ALA A 353 -11.37 -20.33 -28.39
CA ALA A 353 -11.97 -21.66 -28.27
C ALA A 353 -11.49 -22.40 -27.00
N ALA A 354 -10.21 -22.24 -26.62
CA ALA A 354 -9.69 -22.77 -25.37
C ALA A 354 -10.29 -22.04 -24.15
N LEU A 355 -10.34 -20.71 -24.19
CA LEU A 355 -10.87 -19.87 -23.11
C LEU A 355 -12.36 -20.13 -22.85
N GLU A 356 -13.17 -20.28 -23.90
CA GLU A 356 -14.60 -20.65 -23.79
C GLU A 356 -14.79 -21.97 -23.02
N SER A 357 -13.90 -22.95 -23.25
CA SER A 357 -13.97 -24.26 -22.63
C SER A 357 -13.56 -24.28 -21.15
N VAL A 358 -12.77 -23.31 -20.69
CA VAL A 358 -12.32 -23.19 -19.29
C VAL A 358 -12.95 -22.02 -18.52
N GLY A 359 -13.57 -21.06 -19.20
CA GLY A 359 -13.98 -19.77 -18.63
C GLY A 359 -14.80 -19.90 -17.36
N GLY A 360 -15.82 -20.76 -17.36
CA GLY A 360 -16.66 -20.95 -16.18
C GLY A 360 -15.98 -21.64 -14.99
N ALA A 361 -14.95 -22.45 -15.21
CA ALA A 361 -14.28 -23.21 -14.15
C ALA A 361 -12.96 -22.56 -13.67
N ALA A 362 -12.25 -21.86 -14.56
CA ALA A 362 -10.95 -21.24 -14.29
C ALA A 362 -11.04 -19.76 -13.94
N LEU A 363 -12.03 -19.03 -14.47
CA LEU A 363 -12.22 -17.59 -14.20
C LEU A 363 -13.38 -17.31 -13.23
N GLY A 364 -14.09 -18.35 -12.77
CA GLY A 364 -15.22 -18.22 -11.84
C GLY A 364 -16.45 -17.50 -12.42
N LEU A 365 -16.52 -17.35 -13.75
CA LEU A 365 -17.59 -16.61 -14.43
C LEU A 365 -18.84 -17.47 -14.68
N SER A 366 -20.02 -16.85 -14.67
CA SER A 366 -21.23 -17.48 -15.20
C SER A 366 -21.14 -17.69 -16.73
N GLU A 367 -22.03 -18.51 -17.31
CA GLU A 367 -22.09 -18.71 -18.78
C GLU A 367 -22.32 -17.39 -19.53
N GLU A 368 -23.21 -16.53 -19.01
CA GLU A 368 -23.52 -15.22 -19.59
C GLU A 368 -22.37 -14.21 -19.38
N GLN A 369 -21.72 -14.21 -18.21
CA GLN A 369 -20.51 -13.40 -18.00
C GLN A 369 -19.38 -13.84 -18.94
N THR A 370 -19.21 -15.15 -19.12
CA THR A 370 -18.21 -15.72 -20.04
C THR A 370 -18.48 -15.25 -21.47
N GLU A 371 -19.73 -15.29 -21.95
CA GLU A 371 -20.09 -14.81 -23.29
C GLU A 371 -19.76 -13.33 -23.48
N LYS A 372 -20.07 -12.46 -22.50
CA LYS A 372 -19.73 -11.03 -22.55
C LYS A 372 -18.22 -10.81 -22.59
N VAL A 373 -17.46 -11.49 -21.73
CA VAL A 373 -15.98 -11.39 -21.70
C VAL A 373 -15.38 -11.87 -23.02
N LEU A 374 -15.78 -13.03 -23.54
CA LEU A 374 -15.33 -13.51 -24.86
C LEU A 374 -15.71 -12.54 -25.99
N GLY A 375 -16.87 -11.90 -25.89
CA GLY A 375 -17.29 -10.84 -26.81
C GLY A 375 -16.36 -9.62 -26.81
N SER A 376 -15.65 -9.35 -25.71
CA SER A 376 -14.64 -8.29 -25.67
C SER A 376 -13.39 -8.63 -26.48
N TYR A 377 -13.03 -9.91 -26.55
CA TYR A 377 -11.84 -10.42 -27.24
C TYR A 377 -11.93 -10.53 -28.77
N ARG A 378 -13.03 -10.08 -29.38
CA ARG A 378 -13.28 -10.26 -30.83
C ARG A 378 -12.19 -9.76 -31.76
N ASN A 379 -11.40 -8.79 -31.32
CA ASN A 379 -10.28 -8.24 -32.09
C ASN A 379 -8.94 -8.88 -31.71
N LEU A 380 -8.89 -10.02 -31.03
CA LEU A 380 -7.62 -10.68 -30.72
C LEU A 380 -7.04 -11.28 -32.00
N SER A 381 -5.89 -10.77 -32.45
CA SER A 381 -5.14 -11.40 -33.54
C SER A 381 -4.43 -12.63 -33.02
N HIS A 382 -3.60 -12.45 -31.98
CA HIS A 382 -2.80 -13.53 -31.42
C HIS A 382 -2.30 -13.20 -30.01
N VAL A 383 -1.85 -14.22 -29.29
CA VAL A 383 -1.17 -14.12 -28.00
C VAL A 383 0.30 -14.50 -28.18
N ALA A 384 1.19 -13.73 -27.57
CA ALA A 384 2.62 -14.03 -27.49
C ALA A 384 3.11 -13.99 -26.04
N VAL A 385 4.18 -14.73 -25.72
CA VAL A 385 4.85 -14.67 -24.40
C VAL A 385 6.33 -14.50 -24.62
N LEU A 386 6.89 -13.41 -24.10
CA LEU A 386 8.32 -13.11 -24.18
C LEU A 386 8.98 -13.42 -22.85
N THR A 387 10.14 -14.08 -22.90
CA THR A 387 10.99 -14.35 -21.75
C THR A 387 12.24 -13.48 -21.79
N PHE A 388 12.67 -12.96 -20.63
CA PHE A 388 13.87 -12.15 -20.51
C PHE A 388 14.44 -12.14 -19.08
N ASP A 389 15.73 -11.79 -18.96
CA ASP A 389 16.38 -11.53 -17.68
C ASP A 389 16.07 -10.12 -17.18
N THR A 390 15.77 -10.00 -15.88
CA THR A 390 15.69 -8.74 -15.13
C THR A 390 16.77 -8.68 -14.03
N PRO A 391 17.34 -7.50 -13.72
CA PRO A 391 18.17 -7.34 -12.52
C PRO A 391 17.35 -7.62 -11.26
N TYR A 392 17.80 -8.56 -10.44
CA TYR A 392 17.14 -8.93 -9.19
C TYR A 392 17.99 -8.54 -7.99
N LEU A 393 17.46 -7.71 -7.09
CA LEU A 393 18.21 -7.07 -6.02
C LEU A 393 17.84 -7.56 -4.61
N LEU A 394 17.05 -8.64 -4.51
CA LEU A 394 16.56 -9.22 -3.25
C LEU A 394 17.22 -10.58 -2.93
N GLY A 395 18.53 -10.69 -3.18
CA GLY A 395 19.28 -11.92 -2.93
C GLY A 395 19.37 -12.85 -4.14
N ASP A 396 19.31 -14.17 -3.95
CA ASP A 396 19.20 -15.14 -5.04
C ASP A 396 17.72 -15.56 -5.19
N PRO A 397 17.11 -15.40 -6.37
CA PRO A 397 15.72 -15.82 -6.58
C PRO A 397 15.56 -17.33 -6.72
N ARG A 398 16.66 -18.11 -6.71
CA ARG A 398 16.61 -19.57 -6.87
C ARG A 398 16.55 -20.29 -5.52
N PRO A 399 15.86 -21.44 -5.43
CA PRO A 399 15.83 -22.26 -4.23
C PRO A 399 17.23 -22.65 -3.75
N GLY A 400 17.51 -22.44 -2.46
CA GLY A 400 18.81 -22.74 -1.87
C GLY A 400 19.06 -22.03 -0.53
N PRO A 401 20.21 -22.28 0.12
CA PRO A 401 20.56 -21.63 1.38
C PRO A 401 20.76 -20.11 1.27
N ASP A 402 20.91 -19.58 0.05
CA ASP A 402 21.04 -18.16 -0.26
C ASP A 402 19.76 -17.57 -0.92
N GLN A 403 18.63 -18.32 -0.89
CA GLN A 403 17.33 -17.90 -1.43
C GLN A 403 16.83 -16.65 -0.71
N GLN A 404 16.05 -15.83 -1.43
CA GLN A 404 15.38 -14.67 -0.85
C GLN A 404 14.64 -15.03 0.44
N ALA A 405 15.09 -14.39 1.52
CA ALA A 405 14.45 -14.44 2.83
C ALA A 405 13.71 -13.12 3.11
N LEU A 406 12.80 -13.14 4.09
CA LEU A 406 12.03 -11.95 4.50
C LEU A 406 12.91 -10.80 4.99
N GLU A 407 14.13 -11.11 5.42
CA GLU A 407 15.15 -10.17 5.88
C GLU A 407 15.89 -9.45 4.74
N GLU A 408 15.81 -9.95 3.50
CA GLU A 408 16.53 -9.39 2.37
C GLU A 408 15.93 -8.04 1.92
N SER A 409 16.80 -7.09 1.63
CA SER A 409 16.49 -5.74 1.14
C SER A 409 17.56 -5.31 0.14
N TRP A 410 17.26 -4.28 -0.66
CA TRP A 410 18.17 -3.78 -1.68
C TRP A 410 19.47 -3.26 -1.07
N GLN A 411 20.59 -3.81 -1.54
CA GLN A 411 21.92 -3.32 -1.22
C GLN A 411 22.48 -2.57 -2.42
N VAL A 412 22.15 -1.29 -2.51
CA VAL A 412 22.45 -0.40 -3.65
C VAL A 412 23.17 0.86 -3.15
N ASP A 413 24.29 1.19 -3.80
CA ASP A 413 24.97 2.47 -3.67
C ASP A 413 24.96 3.17 -5.02
N TRP A 414 24.05 4.13 -5.16
CA TRP A 414 23.85 4.86 -6.40
C TRP A 414 24.99 5.83 -6.73
N GLN A 415 25.78 6.26 -5.74
CA GLN A 415 26.91 7.15 -5.99
C GLN A 415 28.08 6.40 -6.62
N THR A 416 28.35 5.19 -6.15
CA THR A 416 29.45 4.38 -6.65
C THR A 416 29.03 3.44 -7.79
N GLY A 417 27.73 3.21 -7.95
CA GLY A 417 27.18 2.25 -8.92
C GLY A 417 27.33 0.79 -8.48
N GLN A 418 27.62 0.55 -7.19
CA GLN A 418 27.71 -0.80 -6.64
C GLN A 418 26.33 -1.28 -6.22
N ALA A 419 25.99 -2.52 -6.58
CA ALA A 419 24.77 -3.18 -6.12
C ALA A 419 24.99 -4.69 -6.00
N ARG A 420 24.31 -5.34 -5.04
CA ARG A 420 24.15 -6.80 -5.04
C ARG A 420 23.05 -7.14 -6.05
N VAL A 421 23.44 -7.72 -7.19
CA VAL A 421 22.53 -8.03 -8.29
C VAL A 421 22.67 -9.49 -8.70
N SER A 422 21.53 -10.18 -8.73
CA SER A 422 21.34 -11.50 -9.32
C SER A 422 20.53 -11.38 -10.61
N ARG A 423 20.32 -12.51 -11.29
CA ARG A 423 19.45 -12.60 -12.47
C ARG A 423 18.21 -13.38 -12.11
N GLU A 424 17.07 -12.85 -12.49
CA GLU A 424 15.82 -13.58 -12.51
C GLU A 424 15.31 -13.61 -13.95
N THR A 425 14.90 -14.78 -14.42
CA THR A 425 14.19 -14.90 -15.69
C THR A 425 12.69 -14.71 -15.43
N ILE A 426 12.08 -13.75 -16.10
CA ILE A 426 10.63 -13.50 -16.03
C ILE A 426 9.98 -13.55 -17.41
N SER A 427 8.66 -13.59 -17.44
CA SER A 427 7.85 -13.56 -18.66
C SER A 427 6.95 -12.32 -18.74
N MET A 428 6.70 -11.88 -19.98
CA MET A 428 5.69 -10.88 -20.33
C MET A 428 4.71 -11.51 -21.32
N ILE A 429 3.43 -11.53 -20.96
CA ILE A 429 2.34 -11.98 -21.81
C ILE A 429 1.84 -10.79 -22.64
N LEU A 430 1.65 -10.98 -23.93
CA LEU A 430 1.17 -9.98 -24.88
C LEU A 430 -0.10 -10.47 -25.56
N PHE A 431 -1.17 -9.69 -25.47
CA PHE A 431 -2.38 -9.84 -26.27
C PHE A 431 -2.38 -8.79 -27.37
N VAL A 432 -2.30 -9.21 -28.63
CA VAL A 432 -2.13 -8.32 -29.78
C VAL A 432 -3.45 -8.20 -30.56
N PRO A 433 -3.93 -6.98 -30.83
CA PRO A 433 -5.19 -6.79 -31.56
C PRO A 433 -5.03 -7.01 -33.07
N GLU A 434 -6.14 -7.22 -33.77
CA GLU A 434 -6.21 -7.19 -35.23
C GLU A 434 -6.05 -5.76 -35.78
N GLU A 435 -5.45 -5.66 -36.96
CA GLU A 435 -5.44 -4.40 -37.71
C GLU A 435 -6.84 -4.01 -38.17
N THR A 436 -7.19 -2.75 -37.98
CA THR A 436 -8.44 -2.14 -38.42
C THR A 436 -8.15 -0.87 -39.20
N ALA A 437 -9.21 -0.21 -39.71
CA ALA A 437 -9.06 1.11 -40.30
C ALA A 437 -8.58 2.19 -39.30
N ALA A 438 -8.72 1.93 -38.00
CA ALA A 438 -8.42 2.88 -36.92
C ALA A 438 -7.13 2.54 -36.14
N ALA A 439 -6.62 1.31 -36.23
CA ALA A 439 -5.45 0.84 -35.49
C ALA A 439 -4.65 -0.15 -36.36
N ALA A 440 -3.32 -0.04 -36.36
CA ALA A 440 -2.41 -0.87 -37.14
C ALA A 440 -1.09 -1.04 -36.39
N GLN A 441 -0.31 -2.06 -36.75
CA GLN A 441 0.99 -2.32 -36.13
C GLN A 441 2.02 -1.22 -36.47
N PRO A 442 2.99 -0.91 -35.58
CA PRO A 442 3.05 -1.35 -34.18
C PRO A 442 1.97 -0.71 -33.31
N PHE A 443 1.26 -1.53 -32.52
CA PHE A 443 0.18 -1.10 -31.64
C PHE A 443 0.70 -0.40 -30.38
N PRO A 444 -0.07 0.55 -29.82
CA PRO A 444 0.18 1.06 -28.48
C PRO A 444 0.04 -0.06 -27.44
N VAL A 445 0.74 0.06 -26.31
CA VAL A 445 0.80 -0.98 -25.27
C VAL A 445 0.23 -0.47 -23.96
N ALA A 446 -0.77 -1.17 -23.44
CA ALA A 446 -1.29 -1.04 -22.10
C ALA A 446 -0.70 -2.13 -21.21
N PHE A 447 0.08 -1.76 -20.20
CA PHE A 447 0.44 -2.66 -19.12
C PHE A 447 -0.71 -2.71 -18.12
N TYR A 448 -1.24 -3.91 -17.86
CA TYR A 448 -2.09 -4.15 -16.71
C TYR A 448 -1.27 -4.87 -15.63
N VAL A 449 -1.11 -4.21 -14.49
CA VAL A 449 -0.45 -4.79 -13.31
C VAL A 449 -1.53 -5.39 -12.40
N HIS A 450 -1.39 -6.66 -12.03
CA HIS A 450 -2.39 -7.40 -11.26
C HIS A 450 -2.43 -6.98 -9.77
N GLY A 451 -3.52 -7.34 -9.08
CA GLY A 451 -3.70 -7.13 -7.65
C GLY A 451 -2.89 -8.10 -6.78
N TYR A 452 -2.84 -7.82 -5.47
CA TYR A 452 -2.04 -8.57 -4.49
C TYR A 452 -2.42 -10.05 -4.37
N GLY A 453 -3.71 -10.38 -4.29
CA GLY A 453 -4.16 -11.76 -4.11
C GLY A 453 -4.15 -12.60 -5.39
N SER A 454 -3.42 -12.17 -6.43
CA SER A 454 -3.66 -12.59 -7.80
C SER A 454 -2.36 -12.87 -8.57
N ALA A 455 -2.42 -12.86 -9.90
CA ALA A 455 -1.28 -13.12 -10.78
C ALA A 455 -1.50 -12.51 -12.18
N SER A 456 -0.52 -12.64 -13.07
CA SER A 456 -0.59 -12.18 -14.47
C SER A 456 -1.75 -12.75 -15.29
N ALA A 457 -2.46 -13.77 -14.81
CA ALA A 457 -3.68 -14.29 -15.44
C ALA A 457 -4.96 -13.54 -15.02
N GLU A 458 -4.97 -12.81 -13.89
CA GLU A 458 -6.09 -11.96 -13.45
C GLU A 458 -6.57 -11.01 -14.55
N PRO A 459 -5.69 -10.32 -15.28
CA PRO A 459 -6.12 -9.25 -16.16
C PRO A 459 -6.67 -9.75 -17.50
N ILE A 460 -6.75 -11.06 -17.72
CA ILE A 460 -7.29 -11.65 -18.95
C ILE A 460 -8.68 -11.02 -19.25
N PRO A 461 -9.65 -10.99 -18.33
CA PRO A 461 -10.96 -10.40 -18.65
C PRO A 461 -10.91 -8.89 -18.96
N PHE A 462 -9.84 -8.18 -18.60
CA PHE A 462 -9.60 -6.77 -18.94
C PHE A 462 -8.92 -6.57 -20.29
N ALA A 463 -8.07 -7.51 -20.71
CA ALA A 463 -7.31 -7.42 -21.96
C ALA A 463 -8.24 -7.33 -23.18
N GLY A 464 -9.33 -8.10 -23.18
CA GLY A 464 -10.33 -8.05 -24.24
C GLY A 464 -10.86 -6.62 -24.48
N TYR A 465 -11.17 -5.88 -23.42
CA TYR A 465 -11.61 -4.49 -23.55
C TYR A 465 -10.54 -3.59 -24.16
N MET A 466 -9.27 -3.69 -23.75
CA MET A 466 -8.17 -2.93 -24.36
C MET A 466 -8.02 -3.22 -25.86
N LEU A 467 -8.16 -4.49 -26.28
CA LEU A 467 -8.11 -4.91 -27.68
C LEU A 467 -9.22 -4.25 -28.52
N GLN A 468 -10.42 -4.04 -27.96
CA GLN A 468 -11.50 -3.33 -28.66
C GLN A 468 -11.14 -1.89 -29.00
N HIS A 469 -10.26 -1.26 -28.21
CA HIS A 469 -9.75 0.09 -28.48
C HIS A 469 -8.49 0.10 -29.36
N GLY A 470 -8.06 -1.05 -29.90
CA GLY A 470 -6.88 -1.16 -30.74
C GLY A 470 -5.56 -1.02 -29.96
N VAL A 471 -5.56 -1.45 -28.70
CA VAL A 471 -4.40 -1.40 -27.81
C VAL A 471 -3.97 -2.81 -27.44
N ALA A 472 -2.68 -3.11 -27.61
CA ALA A 472 -2.11 -4.37 -27.14
C ALA A 472 -1.98 -4.36 -25.61
N THR A 473 -2.27 -5.49 -24.97
CA THR A 473 -2.16 -5.60 -23.51
C THR A 473 -0.93 -6.39 -23.12
N ALA A 474 -0.12 -5.86 -22.22
CA ALA A 474 1.06 -6.50 -21.66
C ALA A 474 0.87 -6.80 -20.17
N MET A 475 1.34 -7.96 -19.72
CA MET A 475 1.24 -8.39 -18.32
C MET A 475 2.55 -9.03 -17.86
N VAL A 476 3.02 -8.64 -16.68
CA VAL A 476 4.21 -9.18 -16.01
C VAL A 476 3.82 -9.52 -14.58
N ASN A 477 4.28 -10.67 -14.05
CA ASN A 477 4.06 -11.01 -12.65
C ASN A 477 4.88 -10.08 -11.75
N ALA A 478 4.21 -9.49 -10.75
CA ALA A 478 4.88 -8.82 -9.65
C ALA A 478 5.78 -9.80 -8.89
N GLU A 479 6.70 -9.25 -8.10
CA GLU A 479 7.65 -10.02 -7.29
C GLU A 479 6.92 -11.07 -6.42
N GLY A 480 7.40 -12.32 -6.44
CA GLY A 480 6.80 -13.43 -5.68
C GLY A 480 5.42 -13.90 -6.13
N HIS A 481 4.84 -13.37 -7.22
CA HIS A 481 3.49 -13.74 -7.67
C HIS A 481 3.49 -14.77 -8.81
N GLY A 482 2.46 -15.61 -8.82
CA GLY A 482 2.23 -16.66 -9.80
C GLY A 482 0.81 -17.21 -9.68
N VAL A 483 0.35 -17.98 -10.66
CA VAL A 483 -1.06 -18.40 -10.75
C VAL A 483 -1.32 -19.61 -9.82
N PRO A 484 -2.05 -19.45 -8.69
CA PRO A 484 -2.20 -20.53 -7.71
C PRO A 484 -3.38 -21.43 -8.08
N LEU A 485 -3.16 -22.40 -8.99
CA LEU A 485 -4.19 -23.38 -9.37
C LEU A 485 -3.94 -24.74 -8.71
N PRO A 486 -5.01 -25.41 -8.20
CA PRO A 486 -4.90 -26.79 -7.77
C PRO A 486 -4.42 -27.71 -8.90
N PRO A 487 -3.68 -28.78 -8.62
CA PRO A 487 -3.13 -29.69 -9.64
C PRO A 487 -4.19 -30.25 -10.62
N GLU A 488 -5.40 -30.49 -10.14
CA GLU A 488 -6.52 -30.96 -10.96
C GLU A 488 -6.95 -29.93 -12.01
N LEU A 489 -6.96 -28.64 -11.65
CA LEU A 489 -7.35 -27.55 -12.53
C LEU A 489 -6.24 -27.23 -13.53
N THR A 490 -4.98 -27.23 -13.09
CA THR A 490 -3.81 -27.13 -13.97
C THR A 490 -3.83 -28.21 -15.05
N SER A 491 -4.09 -29.46 -14.66
CA SER A 491 -4.21 -30.59 -15.59
C SER A 491 -5.37 -30.44 -16.59
N ALA A 492 -6.46 -29.79 -16.17
CA ALA A 492 -7.60 -29.51 -17.05
C ALA A 492 -7.28 -28.42 -18.07
N VAL A 493 -6.63 -27.33 -17.64
CA VAL A 493 -6.15 -26.25 -18.52
C VAL A 493 -5.22 -26.82 -19.59
N ASP A 494 -4.21 -27.59 -19.19
CA ASP A 494 -3.25 -28.23 -20.11
C ASP A 494 -3.94 -29.11 -21.16
N LEU A 495 -4.93 -29.92 -20.74
CA LEU A 495 -5.67 -30.81 -21.63
C LEU A 495 -6.50 -30.03 -22.68
N ILE A 496 -7.16 -28.97 -22.25
CA ILE A 496 -8.03 -28.16 -23.10
C ILE A 496 -7.20 -27.37 -24.11
N PHE A 497 -6.17 -26.66 -23.64
CA PHE A 497 -5.25 -25.93 -24.53
C PHE A 497 -4.55 -26.88 -25.51
N SER A 498 -4.16 -28.07 -25.08
CA SER A 498 -3.59 -29.11 -25.97
C SER A 498 -4.57 -29.64 -27.02
N THR A 499 -5.88 -29.55 -26.79
CA THR A 499 -6.90 -29.98 -27.77
C THR A 499 -7.01 -29.00 -28.94
N ASN A 500 -6.76 -27.73 -28.68
CA ASN A 500 -6.69 -26.65 -29.68
C ASN A 500 -5.26 -26.42 -30.20
N CYS A 501 -4.35 -27.39 -30.02
CA CYS A 501 -2.95 -27.29 -30.45
C CYS A 501 -2.17 -26.07 -29.89
N ILE A 502 -2.62 -25.49 -28.78
CA ILE A 502 -1.96 -24.39 -28.07
C ILE A 502 -1.61 -24.79 -26.63
N GLY A 503 -1.33 -26.09 -26.41
CA GLY A 503 -0.92 -26.61 -25.10
C GLY A 503 0.24 -25.83 -24.46
N PRO A 504 1.32 -25.54 -25.21
CA PRO A 504 2.42 -24.72 -24.71
C PRO A 504 2.01 -23.31 -24.25
N ALA A 505 0.98 -22.70 -24.88
CA ALA A 505 0.46 -21.40 -24.46
C ALA A 505 -0.15 -21.43 -23.06
N GLY A 506 -0.90 -22.49 -22.73
CA GLY A 506 -1.45 -22.69 -21.38
C GLY A 506 -0.34 -22.73 -20.33
N SER A 507 0.72 -23.52 -20.60
CA SER A 507 1.86 -23.63 -19.69
C SER A 507 2.67 -22.33 -19.58
N ALA A 508 2.80 -21.56 -20.67
CA ALA A 508 3.51 -20.28 -20.67
C ALA A 508 2.76 -19.20 -19.86
N ILE A 509 1.42 -19.16 -19.96
CA ILE A 509 0.56 -18.21 -19.23
C ILE A 509 0.51 -18.53 -17.73
N LEU A 510 0.51 -19.82 -17.38
CA LEU A 510 0.52 -20.27 -15.97
C LEU A 510 1.90 -20.14 -15.31
N GLY A 511 2.96 -19.90 -16.08
CA GLY A 511 4.31 -19.66 -15.55
C GLY A 511 4.35 -18.41 -14.66
N GLY A 512 4.99 -18.52 -13.50
CA GLY A 512 5.07 -17.43 -12.52
C GLY A 512 6.30 -17.51 -11.63
N ARG A 513 6.34 -16.61 -10.64
CA ARG A 513 7.44 -16.41 -9.68
C ARG A 513 7.11 -16.95 -8.29
N ALA A 514 5.88 -17.38 -8.05
CA ALA A 514 5.45 -17.95 -6.78
C ALA A 514 6.07 -19.34 -6.54
N GLU A 515 6.41 -19.61 -5.28
CA GLU A 515 7.03 -20.85 -4.82
C GLU A 515 6.15 -21.48 -3.72
N ASP A 516 6.19 -22.80 -3.54
CA ASP A 516 5.57 -23.46 -2.38
C ASP A 516 6.46 -23.28 -1.15
N ARG A 517 6.10 -22.32 -0.27
CA ARG A 517 6.90 -21.94 0.90
C ARG A 517 6.49 -22.69 2.15
N ASP A 518 5.24 -23.16 2.27
CA ASP A 518 4.79 -23.93 3.42
C ASP A 518 4.79 -25.45 3.21
N GLY A 519 5.05 -25.91 1.99
CA GLY A 519 5.22 -27.31 1.60
C GLY A 519 3.90 -28.08 1.47
N ASP A 520 2.79 -27.40 1.19
CA ASP A 520 1.47 -28.01 1.02
C ASP A 520 1.20 -28.54 -0.41
N GLY A 521 2.11 -28.25 -1.35
CA GLY A 521 2.05 -28.66 -2.76
C GLY A 521 1.36 -27.66 -3.69
N ALA A 522 0.94 -26.48 -3.19
CA ALA A 522 0.49 -25.35 -3.98
C ALA A 522 1.49 -24.18 -3.89
N VAL A 523 1.52 -23.32 -4.91
CA VAL A 523 2.39 -22.15 -4.88
C VAL A 523 1.79 -21.02 -4.03
N ASP A 524 2.63 -20.37 -3.24
CA ASP A 524 2.29 -19.27 -2.34
C ASP A 524 2.45 -17.92 -3.05
N SER A 525 1.44 -17.52 -3.83
CA SER A 525 1.50 -16.24 -4.58
C SER A 525 1.51 -15.02 -3.66
N GLY A 526 2.56 -14.21 -3.77
CA GLY A 526 2.65 -12.89 -3.15
C GLY A 526 2.72 -12.88 -1.62
N VAL A 527 2.95 -14.02 -0.96
CA VAL A 527 2.82 -14.13 0.50
C VAL A 527 3.75 -13.22 1.31
N ASP A 528 4.89 -12.85 0.73
CA ASP A 528 5.92 -12.01 1.36
C ASP A 528 5.89 -10.55 0.90
N PHE A 529 4.92 -10.15 0.07
CA PHE A 529 4.89 -8.82 -0.53
C PHE A 529 4.56 -7.70 0.48
N TRP A 530 3.55 -7.92 1.32
CA TRP A 530 3.12 -6.98 2.36
C TRP A 530 3.37 -7.58 3.73
N THR A 531 4.40 -7.15 4.44
CA THR A 531 4.75 -7.70 5.75
C THR A 531 5.19 -6.62 6.75
N ALA A 532 5.42 -7.00 8.00
CA ALA A 532 6.03 -6.09 8.97
C ALA A 532 7.53 -5.80 8.70
N TYR A 533 8.17 -6.50 7.75
CA TYR A 533 9.51 -6.16 7.25
C TYR A 533 9.40 -4.96 6.31
N VAL A 534 9.43 -3.76 6.91
CA VAL A 534 9.22 -2.48 6.20
C VAL A 534 10.12 -2.32 4.98
N PHE A 535 11.41 -2.65 5.11
CA PHE A 535 12.38 -2.51 4.03
C PHE A 535 12.23 -3.55 2.92
N HIS A 536 11.84 -4.78 3.28
CA HIS A 536 11.48 -5.81 2.30
C HIS A 536 10.24 -5.38 1.51
N THR A 537 9.18 -4.96 2.22
CA THR A 537 7.94 -4.42 1.63
C THR A 537 8.20 -3.25 0.69
N ARG A 538 9.10 -2.32 1.08
CA ARG A 538 9.57 -1.25 0.19
C ARG A 538 10.21 -1.83 -1.09
N ASP A 539 11.10 -2.78 -0.93
CA ASP A 539 11.97 -3.22 -2.02
C ASP A 539 11.31 -4.22 -2.99
N VAL A 540 10.31 -4.99 -2.57
CA VAL A 540 9.49 -5.82 -3.49
C VAL A 540 8.61 -4.98 -4.42
N VAL A 541 8.08 -3.84 -3.94
CA VAL A 541 7.40 -2.84 -4.77
C VAL A 541 8.39 -2.26 -5.80
N ARG A 542 9.59 -1.85 -5.35
CA ARG A 542 10.62 -1.28 -6.23
C ARG A 542 11.17 -2.30 -7.22
N GLN A 543 11.30 -3.56 -6.83
CA GLN A 543 11.67 -4.66 -7.73
C GLN A 543 10.61 -4.83 -8.82
N SER A 544 9.33 -4.83 -8.46
CA SER A 544 8.24 -4.89 -9.44
C SER A 544 8.25 -3.69 -10.40
N VAL A 545 8.58 -2.48 -9.92
CA VAL A 545 8.75 -1.29 -10.78
C VAL A 545 9.94 -1.46 -11.74
N LEU A 546 11.09 -1.95 -11.25
CA LEU A 546 12.28 -2.20 -12.07
C LEU A 546 12.02 -3.26 -13.15
N ASP A 547 11.27 -4.31 -12.83
CA ASP A 547 10.88 -5.36 -13.77
C ASP A 547 10.04 -4.79 -14.92
N HIS A 548 9.15 -3.85 -14.63
CA HIS A 548 8.38 -3.14 -15.66
C HIS A 548 9.23 -2.15 -16.47
N MET A 549 10.17 -1.43 -15.86
CA MET A 549 11.15 -0.61 -16.60
C MET A 549 11.96 -1.48 -17.55
N ARG A 550 12.33 -2.69 -17.13
CA ARG A 550 13.01 -3.68 -17.96
C ARG A 550 12.14 -4.17 -19.13
N ALA A 551 10.87 -4.46 -18.89
CA ALA A 551 9.93 -4.82 -19.95
C ALA A 551 9.75 -3.68 -20.97
N ILE A 552 9.61 -2.44 -20.50
CA ILE A 552 9.53 -1.24 -21.35
C ILE A 552 10.81 -1.09 -22.18
N GLN A 553 11.99 -1.31 -21.59
CA GLN A 553 13.26 -1.24 -22.31
C GLN A 553 13.29 -2.22 -23.50
N ILE A 554 12.83 -3.46 -23.28
CA ILE A 554 12.76 -4.49 -24.33
C ILE A 554 11.78 -4.05 -25.43
N LEU A 555 10.55 -3.66 -25.07
CA LEU A 555 9.57 -3.18 -26.05
C LEU A 555 10.05 -1.95 -26.82
N ARG A 556 10.77 -1.03 -26.18
CA ARG A 556 11.34 0.15 -26.85
C ARG A 556 12.44 -0.22 -27.84
N SER A 557 13.06 -1.39 -27.70
CA SER A 557 14.07 -1.90 -28.64
C SER A 557 13.48 -2.43 -29.96
N PHE A 558 12.15 -2.57 -30.05
CA PHE A 558 11.43 -3.01 -31.26
C PHE A 558 11.23 -1.80 -32.19
N ASP A 559 12.32 -1.29 -32.74
CA ASP A 559 12.37 -0.04 -33.51
C ASP A 559 12.13 -0.20 -35.02
N GLY A 560 11.85 -1.42 -35.48
CA GLY A 560 11.68 -1.73 -36.90
C GLY A 560 13.00 -1.85 -37.69
N GLU A 561 14.16 -1.73 -37.03
CA GLU A 561 15.48 -1.93 -37.63
C GLU A 561 16.28 -3.05 -36.94
N ARG A 562 16.16 -3.18 -35.61
CA ARG A 562 16.85 -4.19 -34.79
C ARG A 562 16.43 -5.59 -35.22
N ARG A 563 17.42 -6.48 -35.37
CA ARG A 563 17.19 -7.91 -35.59
C ARG A 563 17.12 -8.65 -34.27
N ALA A 564 16.25 -9.65 -34.21
CA ALA A 564 16.21 -10.62 -33.13
C ALA A 564 17.58 -11.32 -33.01
N GLY A 565 18.05 -11.49 -31.78
CA GLY A 565 19.31 -12.13 -31.47
C GLY A 565 19.08 -13.54 -30.92
N ALA A 566 20.07 -14.42 -31.09
CA ALA A 566 20.08 -15.69 -30.37
C ALA A 566 20.21 -15.43 -28.87
N ALA A 567 19.33 -16.03 -28.06
CA ALA A 567 19.26 -15.87 -26.62
C ALA A 567 18.94 -17.20 -25.92
N SER A 568 19.36 -17.32 -24.67
CA SER A 568 19.08 -18.48 -23.82
C SER A 568 18.80 -18.01 -22.40
N PHE A 569 17.67 -18.41 -21.85
CA PHE A 569 17.22 -18.04 -20.50
C PHE A 569 16.98 -19.30 -19.66
N ALA A 570 17.03 -19.15 -18.33
CA ALA A 570 16.56 -20.22 -17.44
C ALA A 570 15.08 -20.50 -17.67
N GLY A 571 14.61 -21.72 -17.38
CA GLY A 571 13.18 -22.02 -17.40
C GLY A 571 12.43 -21.28 -16.27
N ILE A 572 11.16 -20.94 -16.50
CA ILE A 572 10.30 -20.21 -15.55
C ILE A 572 9.34 -21.20 -14.86
N GLY A 573 9.16 -21.08 -13.55
CA GLY A 573 8.16 -21.80 -12.74
C GLY A 573 8.59 -23.16 -12.16
N GLU A 574 7.88 -23.57 -11.10
CA GLU A 574 7.88 -24.93 -10.54
C GLU A 574 7.08 -25.92 -11.45
N PRO A 575 7.30 -27.24 -11.36
CA PRO A 575 6.64 -28.25 -12.20
C PRO A 575 5.09 -28.11 -12.23
N PRO A 576 4.45 -28.38 -13.39
CA PRO A 576 4.32 -29.75 -13.90
C PRO A 576 5.13 -29.99 -15.18
N PHE A 577 6.15 -29.18 -15.44
CA PHE A 577 7.15 -29.46 -16.46
C PHE A 577 7.86 -30.77 -16.12
N VAL A 578 7.91 -31.74 -17.04
CA VAL A 578 8.61 -33.02 -16.84
C VAL A 578 10.05 -32.71 -16.39
N PRO A 579 10.40 -32.95 -15.12
CA PRO A 579 11.69 -32.53 -14.63
C PRO A 579 12.77 -33.39 -15.25
N GLU A 580 13.85 -32.79 -15.76
CA GLU A 580 15.09 -33.55 -15.90
C GLU A 580 15.65 -33.77 -14.51
N VAL A 581 15.41 -34.96 -13.97
CA VAL A 581 16.06 -35.42 -12.75
C VAL A 581 17.47 -35.86 -13.13
N SER A 582 18.43 -35.00 -12.84
CA SER A 582 19.85 -35.34 -12.87
C SER A 582 20.33 -35.71 -11.47
N VAL A 583 21.53 -36.27 -11.37
CA VAL A 583 22.14 -36.58 -10.07
C VAL A 583 23.46 -35.80 -10.00
N ASP A 584 23.64 -34.99 -8.97
CA ASP A 584 24.88 -34.24 -8.77
C ASP A 584 26.08 -35.17 -8.45
N ALA A 585 27.27 -34.59 -8.29
CA ALA A 585 28.48 -35.36 -8.01
C ALA A 585 28.44 -36.03 -6.62
N GLU A 586 27.55 -35.58 -5.74
CA GLU A 586 27.34 -36.00 -4.37
C GLU A 586 26.24 -37.07 -4.24
N GLY A 587 25.45 -37.31 -5.29
CA GLY A 587 24.40 -38.33 -5.34
C GLY A 587 22.98 -37.82 -5.09
N ASN A 588 22.77 -36.49 -5.06
CA ASN A 588 21.46 -35.88 -4.83
C ASN A 588 20.71 -35.71 -6.16
N GLU A 589 19.39 -35.94 -6.14
CA GLU A 589 18.52 -35.64 -7.28
C GLU A 589 18.45 -34.11 -7.47
N VAL A 590 18.86 -33.64 -8.64
CA VAL A 590 18.74 -32.25 -9.10
C VAL A 590 17.67 -32.21 -10.16
N VAL A 591 16.53 -31.62 -9.82
CA VAL A 591 15.45 -31.29 -10.75
C VAL A 591 15.83 -29.99 -11.46
N SER A 592 15.85 -30.01 -12.78
CA SER A 592 16.09 -28.81 -13.60
C SER A 592 15.03 -28.65 -14.68
N THR A 593 14.61 -27.40 -14.89
CA THR A 593 13.82 -26.97 -16.05
C THR A 593 14.77 -26.70 -17.23
N PRO A 594 14.50 -27.26 -18.42
CA PRO A 594 15.36 -27.01 -19.59
C PRO A 594 15.38 -25.51 -19.94
N PRO A 595 16.50 -24.97 -20.42
CA PRO A 595 16.59 -23.57 -20.77
C PRO A 595 15.66 -23.22 -21.94
N ILE A 596 15.12 -22.01 -21.93
CA ILE A 596 14.37 -21.44 -23.05
C ILE A 596 15.39 -20.91 -24.04
N VAL A 597 15.47 -21.52 -25.23
CA VAL A 597 16.44 -21.17 -26.27
C VAL A 597 15.73 -20.61 -27.50
N TYR A 598 16.21 -19.46 -27.96
CA TYR A 598 15.80 -18.83 -29.21
C TYR A 598 17.04 -18.54 -30.06
N ASP A 599 17.03 -18.94 -31.33
CA ASP A 599 18.15 -18.75 -32.25
C ASP A 599 18.07 -17.44 -33.06
N GLY A 600 16.99 -16.67 -32.88
CA GLY A 600 16.75 -15.42 -33.60
C GLY A 600 16.13 -15.60 -34.99
N ASP A 601 15.66 -16.81 -35.32
CA ASP A 601 15.12 -17.16 -36.65
C ASP A 601 13.91 -18.11 -36.51
N ALA A 602 12.74 -17.55 -36.24
CA ALA A 602 11.47 -18.25 -36.13
C ALA A 602 10.73 -18.38 -37.48
N PHE A 603 11.05 -17.54 -38.46
CA PHE A 603 10.30 -17.46 -39.73
C PHE A 603 11.12 -17.90 -40.94
N ALA A 604 10.45 -18.49 -41.94
CA ALA A 604 11.12 -19.04 -43.13
C ALA A 604 11.51 -17.97 -44.17
N TYR A 605 12.30 -16.94 -43.81
CA TYR A 605 12.90 -15.96 -44.73
C TYR A 605 14.44 -15.89 -44.65
N GLU A 606 15.11 -15.20 -45.57
CA GLU A 606 16.58 -15.08 -45.56
C GLU A 606 17.05 -14.05 -44.50
N GLY A 607 17.48 -14.52 -43.32
CA GLY A 607 18.12 -13.71 -42.26
C GLY A 607 17.38 -13.81 -40.92
N ALA A 608 17.95 -13.20 -39.86
CA ALA A 608 17.32 -13.17 -38.53
C ALA A 608 16.03 -12.34 -38.53
N ASP A 609 15.14 -12.66 -37.60
CA ASP A 609 13.83 -12.02 -37.50
C ASP A 609 13.95 -10.53 -37.19
N LEU A 610 12.92 -9.75 -37.53
CA LEU A 610 12.81 -8.39 -37.03
C LEU A 610 12.40 -8.43 -35.55
N ALA A 611 13.05 -7.64 -34.69
CA ALA A 611 12.71 -7.63 -33.27
C ALA A 611 11.29 -7.07 -33.07
N GLY A 612 10.45 -7.82 -32.34
CA GLY A 612 9.05 -7.50 -32.09
C GLY A 612 8.06 -7.90 -33.19
N ASP A 613 8.51 -8.46 -34.32
CA ASP A 613 7.66 -9.04 -35.38
C ASP A 613 7.37 -10.50 -35.01
N LEU A 614 6.34 -10.73 -34.18
CA LEU A 614 6.03 -12.04 -33.58
C LEU A 614 5.10 -12.85 -34.48
N ASP A 615 4.34 -12.22 -35.37
CA ASP A 615 3.51 -12.89 -36.37
C ASP A 615 4.23 -13.19 -37.69
N GLY A 616 5.37 -12.53 -37.97
CA GLY A 616 6.24 -12.76 -39.11
C GLY A 616 5.85 -11.99 -40.37
N ASP A 617 5.05 -10.94 -40.25
CA ASP A 617 4.56 -10.14 -41.38
C ASP A 617 5.58 -9.08 -41.89
N GLY A 618 6.66 -8.86 -41.13
CA GLY A 618 7.73 -7.92 -41.43
C GLY A 618 7.61 -6.55 -40.76
N VAL A 619 6.64 -6.35 -39.87
CA VAL A 619 6.43 -5.16 -39.04
C VAL A 619 6.43 -5.57 -37.56
N PRO A 620 7.04 -4.80 -36.64
CA PRO A 620 6.88 -5.11 -35.22
C PRO A 620 5.42 -4.99 -34.78
N ASP A 621 4.90 -5.98 -34.06
CA ASP A 621 3.52 -5.99 -33.55
C ASP A 621 3.26 -4.85 -32.57
N VAL A 622 4.24 -4.61 -31.70
CA VAL A 622 4.17 -3.68 -30.57
C VAL A 622 5.53 -3.01 -30.34
N GLY A 623 5.50 -1.90 -29.60
CA GLY A 623 6.73 -1.28 -29.09
C GLY A 623 7.42 -0.33 -30.08
N GLY A 624 8.59 0.16 -29.66
CA GLY A 624 9.32 1.25 -30.28
C GLY A 624 9.33 2.54 -29.44
N VAL A 625 10.33 3.38 -29.66
CA VAL A 625 10.60 4.57 -28.81
C VAL A 625 9.50 5.64 -28.83
N ASP A 626 8.73 5.69 -29.92
CA ASP A 626 7.67 6.69 -30.15
C ASP A 626 6.28 6.16 -29.76
N GLN A 627 6.15 4.90 -29.32
CA GLN A 627 4.87 4.32 -28.95
C GLN A 627 4.25 4.90 -27.69
N ASN A 628 2.94 4.73 -27.57
CA ASN A 628 2.20 5.01 -26.35
C ASN A 628 2.31 3.82 -25.38
N TYR A 629 2.98 4.05 -24.26
CA TYR A 629 3.02 3.14 -23.12
C TYR A 629 2.10 3.68 -22.03
N PHE A 630 1.06 2.91 -21.71
CA PHE A 630 0.04 3.23 -20.72
C PHE A 630 0.07 2.17 -19.60
N PHE A 631 -0.09 2.59 -18.34
CA PHE A 631 -0.14 1.68 -17.19
C PHE A 631 -1.46 1.79 -16.44
N THR A 632 -2.02 0.66 -16.04
CA THR A 632 -3.20 0.57 -15.17
C THR A 632 -3.11 -0.68 -14.31
N GLY A 633 -3.86 -0.72 -13.23
CA GLY A 633 -3.94 -1.89 -12.36
C GLY A 633 -4.69 -1.58 -11.08
N GLY A 634 -5.30 -2.61 -10.49
CA GLY A 634 -6.01 -2.55 -9.21
C GLY A 634 -5.12 -2.87 -8.02
N SER A 635 -5.32 -2.20 -6.89
CA SER A 635 -4.67 -2.54 -5.60
C SER A 635 -3.14 -2.44 -5.69
N LEU A 636 -2.40 -3.55 -5.51
CA LEU A 636 -0.98 -3.66 -5.81
C LEU A 636 -0.60 -3.05 -7.17
N GLY A 637 -1.35 -3.39 -8.22
CA GLY A 637 -1.10 -2.86 -9.55
C GLY A 637 -1.33 -1.35 -9.66
N GLY A 638 -2.23 -0.81 -8.85
CA GLY A 638 -2.43 0.64 -8.71
C GLY A 638 -1.23 1.31 -8.05
N ILE A 639 -0.68 0.72 -6.98
CA ILE A 639 0.52 1.21 -6.30
C ILE A 639 1.72 1.24 -7.26
N VAL A 640 1.99 0.13 -7.95
CA VAL A 640 3.10 0.03 -8.92
C VAL A 640 2.91 1.02 -10.08
N SER A 641 1.69 1.14 -10.63
CA SER A 641 1.37 2.12 -11.68
C SER A 641 1.56 3.57 -11.22
N GLY A 642 1.22 3.87 -9.96
CA GLY A 642 1.39 5.19 -9.36
C GLY A 642 2.86 5.60 -9.21
N VAL A 643 3.75 4.66 -8.91
CA VAL A 643 5.21 4.88 -8.89
C VAL A 643 5.74 5.04 -10.31
N LEU A 644 5.40 4.12 -11.22
CA LEU A 644 5.87 4.14 -12.61
C LEU A 644 5.54 5.44 -13.34
N GLY A 645 4.37 6.03 -13.09
CA GLY A 645 3.95 7.28 -13.72
C GLY A 645 4.87 8.47 -13.47
N GLY A 646 5.59 8.49 -12.35
CA GLY A 646 6.59 9.50 -12.01
C GLY A 646 8.04 9.04 -12.10
N ALA A 647 8.29 7.73 -12.29
CA ALA A 647 9.62 7.13 -12.32
C ALA A 647 10.12 6.78 -13.74
N GLU A 648 9.23 6.47 -14.70
CA GLU A 648 9.61 6.09 -16.07
C GLU A 648 9.17 7.14 -17.11
N PRO A 649 10.08 7.98 -17.63
CA PRO A 649 9.79 9.01 -18.63
C PRO A 649 9.16 8.51 -19.95
N ALA A 650 9.30 7.23 -20.28
CA ALA A 650 8.68 6.64 -21.47
C ALA A 650 7.16 6.48 -21.34
N VAL A 651 6.62 6.41 -20.12
CA VAL A 651 5.18 6.30 -19.87
C VAL A 651 4.46 7.59 -20.29
N ARG A 652 3.27 7.46 -20.88
CA ARG A 652 2.45 8.59 -21.38
C ARG A 652 1.23 8.85 -20.54
N ALA A 653 0.66 7.79 -19.98
CA ALA A 653 -0.54 7.85 -19.17
C ALA A 653 -0.49 6.76 -18.10
N VAL A 654 -1.05 7.03 -16.93
CA VAL A 654 -1.26 6.06 -15.86
C VAL A 654 -2.66 6.19 -15.27
N ALA A 655 -3.32 5.06 -15.04
CA ALA A 655 -4.61 5.00 -14.35
C ALA A 655 -4.52 4.05 -13.14
N PRO A 656 -3.96 4.50 -11.99
CA PRO A 656 -4.00 3.72 -10.77
C PRO A 656 -5.44 3.51 -10.30
N ILE A 657 -5.87 2.25 -10.21
CA ILE A 657 -7.15 1.86 -9.63
C ILE A 657 -6.89 1.45 -8.18
N VAL A 658 -7.46 2.20 -7.23
CA VAL A 658 -7.23 2.05 -5.79
C VAL A 658 -5.73 1.92 -5.46
N GLY A 659 -4.94 2.84 -6.04
CA GLY A 659 -3.46 2.77 -6.04
C GLY A 659 -2.74 3.44 -4.86
N ALA A 660 -3.49 4.00 -3.90
CA ALA A 660 -2.99 4.62 -2.68
C ALA A 660 -2.00 5.79 -2.83
N GLY A 661 -1.65 6.38 -1.69
CA GLY A 661 -0.61 7.38 -1.45
C GLY A 661 -0.50 7.59 0.05
N GLY A 662 0.68 7.30 0.64
CA GLY A 662 0.82 7.05 2.07
C GLY A 662 0.59 5.57 2.40
N LEU A 663 1.63 4.73 2.29
CA LEU A 663 1.51 3.28 2.50
C LEU A 663 1.20 2.92 3.96
N THR A 664 1.66 3.70 4.95
CA THR A 664 1.24 3.46 6.33
C THR A 664 -0.23 3.83 6.57
N ASP A 665 -0.78 4.77 5.79
CA ASP A 665 -2.21 5.12 5.89
C ASP A 665 -3.10 4.00 5.39
N VAL A 666 -2.65 3.25 4.38
CA VAL A 666 -3.30 2.01 3.95
C VAL A 666 -3.25 1.00 5.09
N ALA A 667 -2.06 0.77 5.65
CA ALA A 667 -1.87 -0.18 6.74
C ALA A 667 -2.75 0.12 7.96
N MET A 668 -2.94 1.38 8.33
CA MET A 668 -3.74 1.75 9.51
C MET A 668 -5.22 1.35 9.43
N ARG A 669 -5.75 1.10 8.23
CA ARG A 669 -7.18 0.83 8.01
C ARG A 669 -7.47 -0.48 7.27
N ILE A 670 -6.46 -1.12 6.70
CA ILE A 670 -6.63 -2.31 5.86
C ILE A 670 -7.43 -3.42 6.55
N ASP A 671 -8.46 -3.91 5.86
CA ASP A 671 -9.32 -5.00 6.32
C ASP A 671 -8.99 -6.37 5.68
N MET A 672 -8.10 -6.38 4.67
CA MET A 672 -7.65 -7.59 3.99
C MET A 672 -7.02 -8.58 4.99
N GLY A 673 -7.65 -9.73 5.16
CA GLY A 673 -7.23 -10.73 6.15
C GLY A 673 -5.79 -11.22 5.97
N THR A 674 -5.34 -11.37 4.73
CA THR A 674 -3.98 -11.83 4.40
C THR A 674 -2.91 -10.80 4.80
N VAL A 675 -3.13 -9.52 4.47
CA VAL A 675 -2.23 -8.44 4.87
C VAL A 675 -2.28 -8.20 6.38
N ARG A 676 -3.45 -8.31 7.02
CA ARG A 676 -3.56 -8.24 8.49
C ARG A 676 -2.76 -9.36 9.17
N ALA A 677 -2.84 -10.59 8.68
CA ALA A 677 -2.03 -11.68 9.20
C ALA A 677 -0.53 -11.47 8.93
N ALA A 678 -0.14 -10.97 7.76
CA ALA A 678 1.26 -10.81 7.42
C ALA A 678 1.94 -9.63 8.14
N MET A 679 1.21 -8.53 8.31
CA MET A 679 1.71 -7.26 8.84
C MET A 679 1.29 -7.07 10.31
N HIS A 680 -0.01 -6.94 10.58
CA HIS A 680 -0.51 -6.60 11.91
C HIS A 680 -0.22 -7.69 12.94
N LEU A 681 -0.29 -8.98 12.57
CA LEU A 681 -0.04 -10.05 13.52
C LEU A 681 1.44 -10.17 13.88
N ARG A 682 2.35 -9.75 12.98
CA ARG A 682 3.78 -9.61 13.29
C ARG A 682 4.09 -8.34 14.09
N MET A 683 3.28 -7.28 13.94
CA MET A 683 3.40 -6.07 14.76
C MET A 683 2.90 -6.27 16.19
N MET A 684 1.79 -6.99 16.38
CA MET A 684 1.15 -7.14 17.68
C MET A 684 1.42 -8.49 18.37
N GLY A 685 1.65 -9.53 17.58
CA GLY A 685 1.94 -10.88 18.07
C GLY A 685 3.44 -11.21 18.00
N PRO A 686 3.80 -12.50 18.12
CA PRO A 686 2.90 -13.62 18.37
C PRO A 686 2.15 -13.49 19.71
N PHE A 687 1.00 -14.15 19.81
CA PHE A 687 0.23 -14.16 21.06
C PHE A 687 0.33 -15.51 21.76
N VAL A 688 0.42 -15.50 23.09
CA VAL A 688 -0.08 -16.60 23.93
C VAL A 688 -1.55 -16.32 24.22
N MET A 689 -2.41 -17.24 23.83
CA MET A 689 -3.86 -17.13 23.96
C MET A 689 -4.40 -18.21 24.89
N ALA A 690 -5.51 -17.87 25.55
CA ALA A 690 -6.32 -18.83 26.29
C ALA A 690 -7.78 -18.76 25.82
N ALA A 691 -8.40 -19.93 25.66
CA ALA A 691 -9.84 -20.05 25.42
C ALA A 691 -10.39 -21.33 26.08
N PRO A 692 -11.61 -21.30 26.65
CA PRO A 692 -12.29 -22.52 27.10
C PRO A 692 -12.34 -23.58 26.00
N ALA A 693 -12.14 -24.86 26.36
CA ALA A 693 -12.10 -25.95 25.38
C ALA A 693 -13.38 -26.04 24.52
N ASP A 694 -14.55 -25.76 25.12
CA ASP A 694 -15.85 -25.78 24.45
C ASP A 694 -16.09 -24.56 23.53
N ALA A 695 -15.27 -23.52 23.64
CA ALA A 695 -15.23 -22.40 22.71
C ALA A 695 -14.33 -22.67 21.48
N ARG A 696 -13.53 -23.75 21.50
CA ARG A 696 -12.69 -24.18 20.37
C ARG A 696 -13.29 -25.40 19.68
N SER A 697 -12.97 -25.57 18.40
CA SER A 697 -13.43 -26.76 17.66
C SER A 697 -12.61 -28.00 18.05
N GLU A 698 -13.19 -29.20 17.91
CA GLU A 698 -12.46 -30.48 18.09
C GLU A 698 -11.26 -30.63 17.13
N ARG A 699 -11.17 -29.82 16.07
CA ARG A 699 -9.99 -29.78 15.19
C ARG A 699 -8.87 -28.94 15.79
N ASP A 700 -9.24 -27.90 16.54
CA ASP A 700 -8.34 -26.85 17.02
C ASP A 700 -7.90 -27.04 18.47
N SER A 701 -8.51 -27.98 19.19
CA SER A 701 -8.18 -28.30 20.58
C SER A 701 -8.30 -29.78 20.89
N SER A 702 -7.38 -30.29 21.71
CA SER A 702 -7.43 -31.62 22.31
C SER A 702 -7.93 -31.61 23.76
N CYS A 703 -8.22 -30.43 24.30
CA CYS A 703 -8.59 -30.25 25.69
C CYS A 703 -10.03 -30.74 25.97
N PRO A 704 -10.26 -31.41 27.11
CA PRO A 704 -11.59 -31.87 27.50
C PRO A 704 -12.47 -30.72 28.01
N ASP A 705 -13.79 -30.93 27.99
CA ASP A 705 -14.77 -30.03 28.62
C ASP A 705 -14.38 -29.68 30.07
N GLY A 706 -14.37 -28.39 30.39
CA GLY A 706 -13.99 -27.88 31.72
C GLY A 706 -12.50 -27.57 31.89
N GLU A 707 -11.70 -27.75 30.84
CA GLU A 707 -10.32 -27.24 30.76
C GLU A 707 -10.24 -26.03 29.80
N VAL A 708 -9.14 -25.30 29.90
CA VAL A 708 -8.79 -24.15 29.05
C VAL A 708 -7.62 -24.56 28.16
N SER A 709 -7.77 -24.31 26.85
CA SER A 709 -6.73 -24.50 25.86
C SER A 709 -5.79 -23.30 25.86
N LEU A 710 -4.49 -23.56 25.98
CA LEU A 710 -3.44 -22.58 25.77
C LEU A 710 -2.74 -22.84 24.43
N TYR A 711 -2.67 -21.79 23.62
CA TYR A 711 -2.16 -21.88 22.25
C TYR A 711 -1.39 -20.62 21.85
N PHE A 712 -0.41 -20.80 20.98
CA PHE A 712 0.15 -19.67 20.24
C PHE A 712 -0.82 -19.26 19.13
N TYR A 713 -0.95 -17.96 18.90
CA TYR A 713 -1.62 -17.42 17.71
C TYR A 713 -0.64 -16.52 16.95
N ALA A 714 -0.31 -16.90 15.73
CA ALA A 714 0.81 -16.34 14.99
C ALA A 714 0.60 -16.35 13.48
N SER A 715 1.41 -15.58 12.75
CA SER A 715 1.37 -15.49 11.28
C SER A 715 2.13 -16.66 10.62
N SER A 716 1.44 -17.50 9.85
CA SER A 716 2.06 -18.46 8.93
C SER A 716 2.01 -17.88 7.52
N LEU A 717 3.15 -17.40 7.02
CA LEU A 717 3.23 -16.61 5.78
C LEU A 717 2.30 -15.37 5.88
N ASN A 718 1.24 -15.32 5.08
CA ASN A 718 0.19 -14.31 5.11
C ASN A 718 -1.16 -14.83 5.66
N SER A 719 -1.14 -15.92 6.43
CA SER A 719 -2.31 -16.51 7.07
C SER A 719 -2.15 -16.58 8.59
N THR A 720 -3.24 -16.81 9.32
CA THR A 720 -3.20 -17.00 10.77
C THR A 720 -3.12 -18.47 11.14
N ARG A 721 -2.28 -18.83 12.11
CA ARG A 721 -2.14 -20.20 12.63
C ARG A 721 -2.24 -20.20 14.15
N SER A 722 -3.06 -21.11 14.69
CA SER A 722 -3.04 -21.46 16.11
C SER A 722 -2.24 -22.75 16.35
N VAL A 723 -1.47 -22.80 17.44
CA VAL A 723 -0.68 -23.96 17.87
C VAL A 723 -0.98 -24.25 19.34
N GLU A 724 -1.84 -25.23 19.63
CA GLU A 724 -2.13 -25.64 21.01
C GLU A 724 -0.90 -26.31 21.63
N PHE A 725 -0.51 -25.86 22.82
CA PHE A 725 0.65 -26.40 23.53
C PHE A 725 0.32 -26.93 24.94
N ALA A 726 -0.83 -26.57 25.53
CA ALA A 726 -1.25 -27.11 26.83
C ALA A 726 -2.76 -27.07 27.06
N CYS A 727 -3.23 -27.99 27.89
CA CYS A 727 -4.56 -27.93 28.52
C CYS A 727 -4.38 -27.68 30.02
N VAL A 728 -5.16 -26.74 30.55
CA VAL A 728 -5.06 -26.26 31.94
C VAL A 728 -6.43 -26.33 32.61
N ASP A 729 -6.45 -26.65 33.92
CA ASP A 729 -7.68 -26.63 34.71
C ASP A 729 -8.29 -25.23 34.70
N ALA A 730 -9.59 -25.12 34.36
CA ALA A 730 -10.26 -23.82 34.25
C ALA A 730 -10.26 -23.01 35.56
N GLY A 731 -10.11 -23.67 36.71
CA GLY A 731 -10.01 -23.01 38.01
C GLY A 731 -8.68 -22.30 38.26
N LEU A 732 -7.69 -22.41 37.37
CA LEU A 732 -6.43 -21.65 37.44
C LEU A 732 -6.47 -20.34 36.64
N LEU A 733 -7.45 -20.18 35.76
CA LEU A 733 -7.60 -19.05 34.84
C LEU A 733 -8.96 -18.38 35.06
N ASP A 734 -9.20 -17.95 36.30
CA ASP A 734 -10.39 -17.17 36.68
C ASP A 734 -10.31 -15.70 36.21
N GLU A 735 -11.30 -14.88 36.57
CA GLU A 735 -11.40 -13.47 36.19
C GLU A 735 -10.27 -12.58 36.77
N ASP A 736 -9.65 -13.03 37.86
CA ASP A 736 -8.59 -12.32 38.60
C ASP A 736 -7.19 -12.93 38.37
N ALA A 737 -7.07 -13.92 37.49
CA ALA A 737 -5.81 -14.55 37.16
C ALA A 737 -4.94 -13.64 36.26
N VAL A 738 -3.63 -13.85 36.33
CA VAL A 738 -2.63 -13.21 35.46
C VAL A 738 -1.79 -14.27 34.77
N ILE A 739 -1.60 -14.11 33.47
CA ILE A 739 -0.61 -14.87 32.71
C ILE A 739 0.62 -13.99 32.52
N VAL A 740 1.80 -14.53 32.86
CA VAL A 740 3.10 -13.92 32.56
C VAL A 740 3.83 -14.80 31.54
N VAL A 741 4.25 -14.21 30.44
CA VAL A 741 5.04 -14.84 29.38
C VAL A 741 6.47 -14.31 29.46
N ARG A 742 7.44 -15.22 29.52
CA ARG A 742 8.87 -14.88 29.51
C ARG A 742 9.58 -15.47 28.32
N SER A 743 10.27 -14.63 27.56
CA SER A 743 11.19 -15.06 26.48
C SER A 743 12.63 -15.08 27.00
N GLU A 744 13.26 -16.26 27.04
CA GLU A 744 14.61 -16.41 27.63
C GLU A 744 15.74 -15.80 26.79
N ALA A 745 15.54 -15.65 25.48
CA ALA A 745 16.60 -15.20 24.58
C ALA A 745 17.07 -13.77 24.91
N HIS A 746 16.16 -12.95 25.41
CA HIS A 746 16.37 -11.51 25.62
C HIS A 746 15.94 -10.99 27.01
N ASP A 747 15.48 -11.89 27.91
CA ASP A 747 14.96 -11.55 29.26
C ASP A 747 13.72 -10.63 29.21
N GLU A 748 12.91 -10.80 28.17
CA GLU A 748 11.68 -10.03 27.95
C GLU A 748 10.49 -10.66 28.71
N LEU A 749 9.66 -9.79 29.29
CA LEU A 749 8.46 -10.15 30.04
C LEU A 749 7.24 -9.46 29.43
N SER A 750 6.16 -10.21 29.29
CA SER A 750 4.85 -9.69 28.90
C SER A 750 3.78 -10.35 29.75
N CYS A 751 2.68 -9.65 30.01
CA CYS A 751 1.66 -10.14 30.91
C CYS A 751 0.29 -9.58 30.53
N ALA A 752 -0.77 -10.29 30.91
CA ALA A 752 -2.15 -9.80 30.79
C ALA A 752 -3.05 -10.46 31.82
N GLY A 753 -4.14 -9.77 32.16
CA GLY A 753 -5.25 -10.33 32.92
C GLY A 753 -6.31 -10.97 32.00
N ALA A 754 -7.43 -11.39 32.60
CA ALA A 754 -8.57 -11.90 31.85
C ALA A 754 -9.22 -10.78 31.02
N THR A 755 -9.29 -10.96 29.69
CA THR A 755 -9.88 -9.98 28.76
C THR A 755 -11.35 -9.78 29.09
N GLY A 756 -11.77 -8.52 29.28
CA GLY A 756 -13.15 -8.18 29.65
C GLY A 756 -13.60 -8.75 31.01
N GLY A 757 -12.67 -9.23 31.84
CA GLY A 757 -12.97 -9.94 33.08
C GLY A 757 -13.57 -11.33 32.88
N GLU A 758 -13.45 -11.93 31.69
CA GLU A 758 -14.00 -13.25 31.41
C GLU A 758 -13.00 -14.38 31.71
N ALA A 759 -13.31 -15.22 32.69
CA ALA A 759 -12.50 -16.40 33.03
C ALA A 759 -12.20 -17.28 31.79
N GLY A 760 -10.95 -17.72 31.69
CA GLY A 760 -10.44 -18.55 30.60
C GLY A 760 -10.15 -17.81 29.29
N ARG A 761 -10.34 -16.48 29.21
CA ARG A 761 -10.04 -15.66 28.02
C ARG A 761 -8.86 -14.74 28.27
N PHE A 762 -7.75 -15.02 27.61
CA PHE A 762 -6.51 -14.24 27.74
C PHE A 762 -5.87 -14.05 26.38
N ARG A 763 -5.13 -12.94 26.25
CA ARG A 763 -4.24 -12.64 25.13
C ARG A 763 -3.00 -11.91 25.66
N VAL A 764 -1.83 -12.50 25.48
CA VAL A 764 -0.54 -11.86 25.81
C VAL A 764 0.28 -11.77 24.53
N GLY A 765 0.46 -10.56 24.00
CA GLY A 765 1.46 -10.30 22.95
C GLY A 765 2.84 -10.29 23.57
N PHE A 766 3.83 -10.88 22.88
CA PHE A 766 5.20 -10.89 23.37
C PHE A 766 6.21 -10.82 22.23
N PRO A 767 7.32 -10.08 22.38
CA PRO A 767 8.38 -10.05 21.40
C PRO A 767 9.11 -11.42 21.35
N ALA A 768 9.26 -11.97 20.16
CA ALA A 768 10.01 -13.22 19.96
C ALA A 768 10.55 -13.35 18.52
N ASP A 769 11.60 -14.16 18.37
CA ASP A 769 12.02 -14.80 17.12
C ASP A 769 11.55 -16.28 17.09
N PRO A 770 11.51 -16.94 15.92
CA PRO A 770 11.11 -18.33 15.83
C PRO A 770 12.16 -19.22 16.53
N GLY A 771 11.70 -20.10 17.42
CA GLY A 771 12.57 -20.98 18.20
C GLY A 771 13.01 -20.43 19.56
N ASP A 772 12.67 -19.18 19.89
CA ASP A 772 12.94 -18.61 21.21
C ASP A 772 12.24 -19.41 22.31
N ARG A 773 12.93 -19.65 23.43
CA ARG A 773 12.38 -20.42 24.55
C ARG A 773 11.40 -19.57 25.36
N VAL A 774 10.19 -20.12 25.53
CA VAL A 774 9.06 -19.43 26.19
C VAL A 774 8.71 -20.14 27.50
N HIS A 775 8.41 -19.36 28.53
CA HIS A 775 7.75 -19.84 29.76
C HIS A 775 6.42 -19.11 29.92
N VAL A 776 5.36 -19.86 30.19
CA VAL A 776 4.05 -19.32 30.54
C VAL A 776 3.77 -19.64 31.99
N GLU A 777 3.72 -18.60 32.82
CA GLU A 777 3.48 -18.68 34.25
C GLU A 777 2.05 -18.23 34.56
N ILE A 778 1.32 -18.99 35.38
CA ILE A 778 -0.08 -18.70 35.73
C ILE A 778 -0.17 -18.37 37.21
N TYR A 779 -0.72 -17.19 37.51
CA TYR A 779 -0.94 -16.68 38.86
C TYR A 779 -2.43 -16.41 39.09
N PRO A 780 -3.17 -17.34 39.73
CA PRO A 780 -4.57 -17.11 40.12
C PRO A 780 -4.69 -16.01 41.17
N ASP A 781 -5.82 -15.30 41.19
CA ASP A 781 -6.13 -14.25 42.18
C ASP A 781 -5.02 -13.17 42.30
N ALA A 782 -4.37 -12.80 41.19
CA ALA A 782 -3.16 -11.96 41.19
C ALA A 782 -3.29 -10.64 40.43
N ARG A 783 -4.43 -10.38 39.76
CA ARG A 783 -4.69 -9.19 38.95
C ARG A 783 -4.41 -7.90 39.72
N ASP A 784 -5.00 -7.74 40.90
CA ASP A 784 -4.85 -6.52 41.70
C ASP A 784 -3.41 -6.24 42.17
N ALA A 785 -2.59 -7.28 42.26
CA ALA A 785 -1.19 -7.17 42.68
C ALA A 785 -0.25 -6.89 41.50
N MET A 786 -0.70 -7.05 40.26
CA MET A 786 0.12 -6.90 39.06
C MET A 786 0.23 -5.43 38.63
N ASP A 787 1.44 -5.01 38.33
CA ASP A 787 1.74 -3.84 37.54
C ASP A 787 1.92 -4.26 36.08
N PHE A 788 0.95 -3.98 35.23
CA PHE A 788 0.97 -4.47 33.86
C PHE A 788 2.00 -3.74 32.98
N GLY A 789 2.29 -2.47 33.24
CA GLY A 789 3.27 -1.70 32.46
C GLY A 789 4.71 -2.19 32.64
N GLU A 790 5.04 -2.75 33.81
CA GLU A 790 6.36 -3.35 34.08
C GLU A 790 6.33 -4.89 34.18
N CYS A 791 5.13 -5.49 34.08
CA CYS A 791 4.88 -6.91 34.34
C CYS A 791 5.52 -7.42 35.65
N HIS A 792 5.42 -6.62 36.71
CA HIS A 792 5.92 -6.97 38.05
C HIS A 792 4.80 -6.99 39.09
N PHE A 793 4.97 -7.78 40.15
CA PHE A 793 4.02 -7.73 41.27
C PHE A 793 4.40 -6.63 42.27
N ARG A 794 3.47 -5.72 42.54
CA ARG A 794 3.63 -4.60 43.50
C ARG A 794 3.80 -5.10 44.94
N GLU A 795 3.23 -6.26 45.23
CA GLU A 795 3.36 -6.96 46.50
C GLU A 795 3.82 -8.42 46.28
N PRO A 796 4.48 -9.07 47.26
CA PRO A 796 4.89 -10.45 47.12
C PRO A 796 3.69 -11.39 46.95
N VAL A 797 3.54 -11.93 45.73
CA VAL A 797 2.65 -13.05 45.47
C VAL A 797 3.36 -14.39 45.73
N GLY A 798 2.59 -15.48 45.81
CA GLY A 798 3.15 -16.83 45.91
C GLY A 798 3.94 -17.23 44.66
N ALA A 799 4.54 -18.43 44.68
CA ALA A 799 5.03 -19.03 43.43
C ALA A 799 3.87 -19.24 42.45
N PRO A 800 4.11 -19.23 41.13
CA PRO A 800 3.08 -19.48 40.14
C PRO A 800 2.39 -20.82 40.41
N ALA A 801 1.09 -20.87 40.22
CA ALA A 801 0.31 -22.09 40.42
C ALA A 801 0.68 -23.15 39.38
N ASP A 802 1.06 -22.70 38.18
CA ASP A 802 1.59 -23.54 37.11
C ASP A 802 2.64 -22.81 36.27
N VAL A 803 3.61 -23.56 35.76
CA VAL A 803 4.65 -23.08 34.83
C VAL A 803 4.71 -24.03 33.65
N ILE A 804 4.43 -23.52 32.46
CA ILE A 804 4.44 -24.28 31.22
C ILE A 804 5.67 -23.85 30.42
N ASP A 805 6.66 -24.74 30.38
CA ASP A 805 7.94 -24.53 29.68
C ASP A 805 8.25 -25.67 28.68
N THR A 806 7.27 -26.55 28.47
CA THR A 806 7.27 -27.67 27.54
C THR A 806 5.91 -27.81 26.85
N PHE A 807 5.89 -28.36 25.64
CA PHE A 807 4.66 -28.80 24.99
C PHE A 807 4.03 -29.92 25.82
N ARG A 808 2.79 -29.73 26.28
CA ARG A 808 2.02 -30.70 27.08
C ARG A 808 1.01 -31.47 26.23
N VAL A 809 0.73 -31.00 25.01
CA VAL A 809 0.01 -31.74 23.97
C VAL A 809 0.96 -32.06 22.80
N GLY A 810 0.68 -33.14 22.06
CA GLY A 810 1.47 -33.57 20.90
C GLY A 810 0.73 -33.36 19.57
N SER A 811 1.47 -33.38 18.45
CA SER A 811 0.92 -33.17 17.10
C SER A 811 -0.11 -34.21 16.66
N GLU A 812 -0.15 -35.35 17.33
CA GLU A 812 -1.13 -36.41 17.10
C GLU A 812 -2.49 -36.17 17.77
N ALA A 813 -2.59 -35.21 18.70
CA ALA A 813 -3.77 -35.03 19.54
C ALA A 813 -4.93 -34.33 18.79
N CYS A 814 -4.62 -33.37 17.92
CA CYS A 814 -5.57 -32.66 17.08
C CYS A 814 -4.84 -32.00 15.88
N GLU A 815 -5.57 -31.38 14.95
CA GLU A 815 -4.99 -30.80 13.72
C GLU A 815 -4.13 -29.55 13.99
N ARG A 816 -4.46 -28.80 15.05
CA ARG A 816 -3.75 -27.59 15.49
C ARG A 816 -2.89 -27.78 16.74
N CYS A 817 -2.75 -29.02 17.21
CA CYS A 817 -1.95 -29.33 18.39
C CYS A 817 -0.48 -29.39 17.99
N ALA A 818 0.39 -28.67 18.69
CA ALA A 818 1.85 -28.77 18.58
C ALA A 818 2.39 -28.93 17.13
N ARG A 819 1.76 -28.23 16.17
CA ARG A 819 2.09 -28.26 14.74
C ARG A 819 2.01 -26.86 14.15
N TYR A 820 3.07 -26.48 13.44
CA TYR A 820 3.17 -25.21 12.74
C TYR A 820 3.93 -25.40 11.44
N GLN A 821 3.28 -25.16 10.30
CA GLN A 821 3.84 -25.49 8.98
C GLN A 821 4.35 -26.95 8.97
N GLN A 822 5.59 -27.18 8.57
CA GLN A 822 6.26 -28.49 8.58
C GLN A 822 6.86 -28.89 9.95
N LEU A 823 6.76 -28.02 10.97
CA LEU A 823 7.26 -28.29 12.31
C LEU A 823 6.22 -29.01 13.14
N GLU A 824 6.66 -30.06 13.83
CA GLU A 824 5.87 -30.80 14.81
C GLU A 824 6.66 -30.95 16.12
N TRP A 825 5.98 -30.78 17.24
CA TRP A 825 6.54 -30.98 18.58
C TRP A 825 5.82 -32.13 19.29
N ALA A 826 6.59 -32.90 20.07
CA ALA A 826 6.08 -33.97 20.92
C ALA A 826 5.87 -33.48 22.36
N VAL A 827 5.04 -34.21 23.11
CA VAL A 827 4.86 -33.95 24.54
C VAL A 827 6.21 -34.05 25.27
N GLY A 828 6.56 -32.99 26.01
CA GLY A 828 7.81 -32.84 26.75
C GLY A 828 8.93 -32.13 26.01
N ASP A 829 8.75 -31.81 24.72
CA ASP A 829 9.66 -30.92 24.00
C ASP A 829 9.60 -29.51 24.61
N ARG A 830 10.70 -28.75 24.49
CA ARG A 830 10.77 -27.39 25.03
C ARG A 830 9.72 -26.50 24.36
N LEU A 831 9.02 -25.69 25.15
CA LEU A 831 8.11 -24.69 24.61
C LEU A 831 8.94 -23.59 23.94
N VAL A 832 8.68 -23.37 22.66
CA VAL A 832 9.36 -22.35 21.86
C VAL A 832 8.35 -21.57 21.03
N SER A 833 8.65 -20.30 20.74
CA SER A 833 7.81 -19.50 19.85
C SER A 833 7.84 -20.09 18.43
N PRO A 834 6.69 -20.35 17.79
CA PRO A 834 6.65 -20.88 16.42
C PRO A 834 6.94 -19.80 15.35
N ALA A 835 6.82 -18.52 15.71
CA ALA A 835 6.90 -17.40 14.79
C ALA A 835 7.54 -16.18 15.48
N MET A 836 7.80 -15.15 14.69
CA MET A 836 8.35 -13.89 15.16
C MET A 836 7.33 -12.76 15.21
N GLY A 837 7.65 -11.73 15.99
CA GLY A 837 6.92 -10.47 15.99
C GLY A 837 7.37 -9.53 17.10
N PHE A 838 6.85 -8.30 17.07
CA PHE A 838 7.20 -7.23 18.01
C PHE A 838 6.43 -7.31 19.34
N GLY A 839 5.27 -7.98 19.38
CA GLY A 839 4.46 -8.09 20.60
C GLY A 839 3.77 -6.81 21.06
N ASN A 840 3.65 -5.77 20.22
CA ASN A 840 3.08 -4.49 20.63
C ASN A 840 1.57 -4.59 20.91
N ALA A 841 1.10 -3.92 21.97
CA ALA A 841 -0.33 -3.69 22.15
C ALA A 841 -0.81 -2.56 21.23
N ARG A 842 -2.06 -2.63 20.77
CA ARG A 842 -2.65 -1.55 19.99
C ARG A 842 -2.98 -0.33 20.85
N GLN A 843 -3.17 0.81 20.22
CA GLN A 843 -3.42 2.11 20.86
C GLN A 843 -2.31 2.67 21.76
N THR A 844 -1.21 1.94 21.95
CA THR A 844 -0.04 2.37 22.71
C THR A 844 0.89 3.35 21.97
N PRO A 845 1.73 4.10 22.71
CA PRO A 845 2.77 4.96 22.14
C PRO A 845 3.75 4.24 21.23
N ASP A 846 4.11 3.01 21.56
CA ASP A 846 5.14 2.28 20.83
C ASP A 846 4.65 1.77 19.47
N LEU A 847 3.39 1.31 19.38
CA LEU A 847 2.80 0.99 18.07
C LEU A 847 2.74 2.22 17.17
N ARG A 848 2.31 3.37 17.71
CA ARG A 848 2.22 4.62 16.95
C ARG A 848 3.58 5.09 16.47
N ARG A 849 4.61 5.06 17.32
CA ARG A 849 5.99 5.39 16.94
C ARG A 849 6.52 4.45 15.85
N LEU A 850 6.27 3.15 15.98
CA LEU A 850 6.65 2.16 14.97
C LEU A 850 6.01 2.47 13.62
N LEU A 851 4.69 2.70 13.58
CA LEU A 851 3.97 3.03 12.35
C LEU A 851 4.43 4.36 11.73
N MET A 852 4.68 5.39 12.55
CA MET A 852 5.20 6.68 12.06
C MET A 852 6.60 6.55 11.45
N LEU A 853 7.48 5.79 12.08
CA LEU A 853 8.84 5.55 11.56
C LEU A 853 8.80 4.66 10.31
N ALA A 854 7.91 3.66 10.27
CA ALA A 854 7.70 2.79 9.13
C ALA A 854 7.42 3.57 7.85
N GLN A 855 6.67 4.68 7.91
CA GLN A 855 6.43 5.52 6.74
C GLN A 855 7.74 6.02 6.13
N SER A 856 8.70 6.47 6.96
CA SER A 856 10.03 6.90 6.48
C SER A 856 10.77 5.75 5.78
N GLY A 857 10.61 4.52 6.27
CA GLY A 857 11.19 3.33 5.64
C GLY A 857 10.53 2.97 4.31
N LEU A 858 9.23 3.24 4.12
CA LEU A 858 8.48 2.88 2.91
C LEU A 858 8.58 3.90 1.77
N GLU A 859 9.01 5.13 2.03
CA GLU A 859 8.86 6.24 1.08
C GLU A 859 9.44 6.04 -0.32
N PRO A 860 10.60 5.38 -0.52
CA PRO A 860 11.11 5.11 -1.87
C PRO A 860 10.21 4.20 -2.70
N ALA A 861 9.22 3.55 -2.09
CA ALA A 861 8.21 2.73 -2.75
C ALA A 861 6.80 3.34 -2.70
N ASP A 862 6.61 4.46 -1.99
CA ASP A 862 5.31 5.07 -1.80
C ASP A 862 4.92 5.92 -3.03
N PRO A 863 3.78 5.64 -3.69
CA PRO A 863 3.31 6.41 -4.84
C PRO A 863 3.27 7.92 -4.59
N VAL A 864 2.96 8.36 -3.36
CA VAL A 864 2.81 9.79 -3.03
C VAL A 864 4.06 10.59 -3.41
N ASN A 865 5.25 10.00 -3.30
CA ASN A 865 6.53 10.66 -3.60
C ASN A 865 6.80 10.82 -5.10
N TYR A 866 6.10 10.08 -5.95
CA TYR A 866 6.21 10.16 -7.41
C TYR A 866 5.12 11.05 -8.01
N ALA A 867 4.11 11.43 -7.22
CA ALA A 867 2.94 12.16 -7.68
C ALA A 867 3.27 13.52 -8.31
N ARG A 868 4.19 14.32 -7.73
CA ARG A 868 4.62 15.60 -8.34
C ARG A 868 5.31 15.39 -9.69
N ARG A 869 6.00 14.27 -9.88
CA ARG A 869 6.76 13.94 -11.10
C ARG A 869 5.89 13.55 -12.29
N VAL A 870 4.58 13.39 -12.14
CA VAL A 870 3.70 13.08 -13.29
C VAL A 870 3.59 14.27 -14.25
N PHE A 871 3.24 15.47 -13.77
CA PHE A 871 3.17 16.66 -14.64
C PHE A 871 3.51 18.00 -13.98
N LEU A 872 3.68 18.06 -12.66
CA LEU A 872 4.15 19.29 -11.99
C LEU A 872 5.66 19.46 -12.18
N GLU A 873 6.39 18.36 -11.99
CA GLU A 873 7.85 18.25 -12.10
C GLU A 873 8.25 17.02 -12.94
N PRO A 874 7.83 16.94 -14.22
CA PRO A 874 8.11 15.78 -15.04
C PRO A 874 9.61 15.51 -15.14
N VAL A 875 9.99 14.23 -15.10
CA VAL A 875 11.37 13.79 -15.29
C VAL A 875 11.63 13.45 -16.76
N GLY A 876 12.88 13.59 -17.19
CA GLY A 876 13.33 13.20 -18.52
C GLY A 876 14.63 12.41 -18.44
N ALA A 877 15.04 11.84 -19.57
CA ALA A 877 16.26 11.06 -19.68
C ALA A 877 16.92 11.20 -21.06
N ALA A 878 18.06 10.54 -21.25
CA ALA A 878 18.79 10.59 -22.51
C ALA A 878 17.99 9.95 -23.67
N ASP A 879 17.22 8.90 -23.40
CA ASP A 879 16.41 8.15 -24.37
C ASP A 879 14.96 8.64 -24.47
N ALA A 880 14.48 9.45 -23.52
CA ALA A 880 13.09 9.89 -23.43
C ALA A 880 12.99 11.36 -22.98
N PRO A 881 12.31 12.24 -23.74
CA PRO A 881 12.24 13.65 -23.42
C PRO A 881 11.44 13.90 -22.14
N GLN A 882 11.79 14.95 -21.41
CA GLN A 882 11.00 15.44 -20.28
C GLN A 882 9.61 15.91 -20.77
N ARG A 883 8.55 15.25 -20.31
CA ARG A 883 7.16 15.55 -20.70
C ARG A 883 6.18 15.14 -19.58
N PRO A 884 4.98 15.75 -19.54
CA PRO A 884 3.90 15.29 -18.67
C PRO A 884 3.47 13.84 -18.95
N THR A 885 3.16 13.13 -17.88
CA THR A 885 2.39 11.88 -17.83
C THR A 885 0.94 12.23 -17.45
N ASN A 886 -0.02 11.79 -18.26
CA ASN A 886 -1.44 11.92 -17.94
C ASN A 886 -1.82 10.99 -16.78
N LEU A 887 -2.63 11.46 -15.84
CA LEU A 887 -2.99 10.72 -14.63
C LEU A 887 -4.50 10.65 -14.43
N LEU A 888 -5.06 9.45 -14.34
CA LEU A 888 -6.44 9.22 -13.92
C LEU A 888 -6.46 8.42 -12.62
N VAL A 889 -6.67 9.08 -11.49
CA VAL A 889 -6.82 8.39 -10.20
C VAL A 889 -8.24 7.85 -10.10
N VAL A 890 -8.38 6.53 -10.02
CA VAL A 890 -9.68 5.86 -9.87
C VAL A 890 -9.73 5.19 -8.50
N ASN A 891 -10.61 5.66 -7.61
CA ASN A 891 -10.80 5.09 -6.28
C ASN A 891 -12.21 4.52 -6.16
N SER A 892 -12.38 3.46 -5.35
CA SER A 892 -13.70 2.96 -4.98
C SER A 892 -14.16 3.60 -3.67
N VAL A 893 -15.35 4.20 -3.67
CA VAL A 893 -15.97 4.75 -2.46
C VAL A 893 -16.25 3.62 -1.49
N GLY A 894 -15.81 3.78 -0.24
CA GLY A 894 -16.00 2.78 0.83
C GLY A 894 -14.99 1.64 0.84
N ASP A 895 -14.00 1.65 -0.04
CA ASP A 895 -12.89 0.68 0.00
C ASP A 895 -12.15 0.78 1.35
N GLN A 896 -12.09 -0.31 2.11
CA GLN A 896 -11.32 -0.40 3.35
C GLN A 896 -9.99 -1.13 3.16
N SER A 897 -9.82 -1.84 2.06
CA SER A 897 -8.58 -2.58 1.75
C SER A 897 -7.50 -1.62 1.26
N VAL A 898 -7.87 -0.66 0.41
CA VAL A 898 -7.07 0.52 0.08
C VAL A 898 -7.95 1.76 0.27
N PRO A 899 -7.89 2.42 1.44
CA PRO A 899 -8.80 3.50 1.79
C PRO A 899 -8.83 4.61 0.74
N VAL A 900 -10.03 5.01 0.33
CA VAL A 900 -10.28 6.08 -0.66
C VAL A 900 -9.54 7.40 -0.34
N SER A 901 -9.32 7.70 0.95
CA SER A 901 -8.52 8.85 1.39
C SER A 901 -7.07 8.84 0.88
N THR A 902 -6.47 7.65 0.73
CA THR A 902 -5.06 7.48 0.31
C THR A 902 -4.87 7.74 -1.19
N GLY A 903 -5.76 7.24 -2.04
CA GLY A 903 -5.75 7.58 -3.47
C GLY A 903 -6.06 9.06 -3.71
N ASN A 904 -6.94 9.66 -2.89
CA ASN A 904 -7.15 11.11 -2.89
C ASN A 904 -5.92 11.89 -2.39
N ALA A 905 -5.10 11.33 -1.49
CA ALA A 905 -3.82 11.92 -1.10
C ALA A 905 -2.83 11.95 -2.26
N TYR A 906 -2.72 10.87 -3.05
CA TYR A 906 -1.96 10.86 -4.29
C TYR A 906 -2.46 11.92 -5.28
N ALA A 907 -3.78 12.02 -5.48
CA ALA A 907 -4.38 13.05 -6.33
C ALA A 907 -4.09 14.48 -5.84
N ARG A 908 -4.06 14.72 -4.52
CA ARG A 908 -3.63 16.01 -3.94
C ARG A 908 -2.16 16.27 -4.25
N ALA A 909 -1.28 15.30 -3.98
CA ALA A 909 0.16 15.44 -4.20
C ALA A 909 0.50 15.69 -5.68
N ALA A 910 -0.21 15.06 -6.61
CA ALA A 910 -0.08 15.29 -8.06
C ALA A 910 -0.66 16.65 -8.53
N GLY A 911 -1.36 17.38 -7.66
CA GLY A 911 -2.06 18.62 -7.99
C GLY A 911 -3.39 18.39 -8.74
N VAL A 912 -3.86 17.16 -8.90
CA VAL A 912 -5.17 16.88 -9.52
C VAL A 912 -6.31 17.37 -8.63
N LEU A 913 -6.23 17.13 -7.32
CA LEU A 913 -7.24 17.50 -6.33
C LEU A 913 -6.81 18.74 -5.53
N PRO A 914 -7.37 19.93 -5.80
CA PRO A 914 -7.14 21.12 -4.98
C PRO A 914 -7.65 20.98 -3.54
N PHE A 915 -6.84 21.45 -2.61
CA PHE A 915 -7.17 21.57 -1.19
C PHE A 915 -6.81 22.93 -0.60
N VAL A 916 -6.30 23.85 -1.42
CA VAL A 916 -6.02 25.24 -1.02
C VAL A 916 -7.13 26.13 -1.62
N PRO A 917 -7.70 27.08 -0.87
CA PRO A 917 -8.72 27.97 -1.40
C PRO A 917 -8.15 28.91 -2.47
N PRO A 918 -8.99 29.52 -3.33
CA PRO A 918 -8.53 30.39 -4.42
C PRO A 918 -7.64 31.56 -3.98
N ASP A 919 -7.83 32.04 -2.74
CA ASP A 919 -7.08 33.14 -2.13
C ASP A 919 -5.89 32.68 -1.27
N GLY A 920 -5.48 31.40 -1.37
CA GLY A 920 -4.29 30.90 -0.67
C GLY A 920 -2.97 31.54 -1.15
N PRO A 921 -1.83 31.24 -0.50
CA PRO A 921 -0.50 31.78 -0.87
C PRO A 921 0.00 31.39 -2.28
N GLU A 922 0.90 32.18 -2.88
CA GLU A 922 1.45 31.97 -4.25
C GLU A 922 2.37 30.77 -4.38
N SER A 923 3.12 30.45 -3.34
CA SER A 923 3.88 29.20 -3.25
C SER A 923 3.00 27.95 -3.39
N LEU A 924 1.71 28.04 -3.03
CA LEU A 924 0.76 26.92 -3.07
C LEU A 924 -0.18 26.95 -4.29
N ARG A 925 0.13 27.75 -5.31
CA ARG A 925 -0.77 27.97 -6.47
C ARG A 925 -1.16 26.69 -7.22
N GLU A 926 -0.30 25.67 -7.23
CA GLU A 926 -0.57 24.41 -7.94
C GLU A 926 -1.73 23.62 -7.32
N TRP A 927 -2.03 23.86 -6.04
CA TRP A 927 -3.07 23.19 -5.26
C TRP A 927 -4.28 24.09 -4.95
N ARG A 928 -4.34 25.29 -5.54
CA ARG A 928 -5.49 26.20 -5.36
C ARG A 928 -6.68 25.76 -6.20
N ALA A 929 -7.86 25.80 -5.60
CA ALA A 929 -9.11 25.62 -6.32
C ALA A 929 -9.37 26.81 -7.27
N PRO A 930 -10.00 26.58 -8.44
CA PRO A 930 -10.38 27.68 -9.32
C PRO A 930 -11.39 28.60 -8.64
N SER A 931 -11.28 29.91 -8.87
CA SER A 931 -12.17 30.93 -8.29
C SER A 931 -13.67 30.69 -8.58
N GLY A 932 -14.00 29.97 -9.66
CA GLY A 932 -15.36 29.57 -10.00
C GLY A 932 -15.94 28.41 -9.17
N PHE A 933 -15.12 27.66 -8.42
CA PHE A 933 -15.57 26.44 -7.72
C PHE A 933 -16.73 26.70 -6.75
N ALA A 934 -16.59 27.70 -5.88
CA ALA A 934 -17.61 28.08 -4.91
C ALA A 934 -18.93 28.56 -5.54
N SER A 935 -18.92 28.91 -6.85
CA SER A 935 -20.16 29.23 -7.57
C SER A 935 -20.96 27.97 -7.93
N ARG A 936 -20.27 26.84 -8.13
CA ARG A 936 -20.87 25.53 -8.38
C ARG A 936 -21.31 24.85 -7.08
N TYR A 937 -20.52 24.98 -6.01
CA TYR A 937 -20.80 24.39 -4.70
C TYR A 937 -20.78 25.45 -3.60
N PRO A 938 -21.91 26.14 -3.35
CA PRO A 938 -21.97 27.23 -2.38
C PRO A 938 -21.62 26.77 -0.96
N GLY A 939 -20.72 27.50 -0.30
CA GLY A 939 -20.28 27.21 1.08
C GLY A 939 -18.99 26.39 1.17
N LEU A 940 -18.53 25.82 0.06
CA LEU A 940 -17.30 25.03 -0.01
C LEU A 940 -16.25 25.76 -0.85
N ALA A 941 -15.00 25.79 -0.38
CA ALA A 941 -13.93 26.51 -1.06
C ALA A 941 -13.15 25.64 -2.03
N THR A 942 -13.10 24.33 -1.80
CA THR A 942 -12.32 23.38 -2.59
C THR A 942 -13.07 22.06 -2.83
N PRO A 943 -12.71 21.30 -3.88
CA PRO A 943 -13.22 19.94 -4.08
C PRO A 943 -12.84 19.00 -2.93
N HIS A 944 -11.72 19.21 -2.25
CA HIS A 944 -11.39 18.46 -1.04
C HIS A 944 -12.43 18.68 0.08
N ASP A 945 -12.85 19.92 0.34
CA ASP A 945 -13.89 20.20 1.34
C ASP A 945 -15.22 19.53 0.98
N LEU A 946 -15.55 19.45 -0.32
CA LEU A 946 -16.73 18.73 -0.78
C LEU A 946 -16.66 17.24 -0.44
N LEU A 947 -15.51 16.60 -0.70
CA LEU A 947 -15.33 15.18 -0.40
C LEU A 947 -15.39 14.91 1.11
N ASN A 948 -14.95 15.86 1.95
CA ASN A 948 -15.07 15.78 3.41
C ASN A 948 -16.51 15.97 3.89
N GLU A 949 -17.21 17.02 3.41
CA GLU A 949 -18.60 17.32 3.77
C GLU A 949 -19.54 16.14 3.50
N TYR A 950 -19.32 15.46 2.38
CA TYR A 950 -20.09 14.27 2.01
C TYR A 950 -19.48 12.96 2.49
N HIS A 951 -18.50 13.00 3.40
CA HIS A 951 -17.89 11.82 4.04
C HIS A 951 -17.33 10.79 3.04
N VAL A 952 -16.96 11.24 1.83
CA VAL A 952 -16.40 10.37 0.79
C VAL A 952 -15.00 9.92 1.17
N LEU A 953 -14.19 10.81 1.76
CA LEU A 953 -12.84 10.44 2.21
C LEU A 953 -12.85 9.54 3.45
N GLU A 954 -13.82 9.74 4.35
CA GLU A 954 -14.06 8.85 5.49
C GLU A 954 -14.40 7.45 4.99
N GLY A 955 -15.45 7.35 4.17
CA GLY A 955 -15.81 6.13 3.47
C GLY A 955 -16.17 4.97 4.41
N VAL A 956 -16.77 5.24 5.57
CA VAL A 956 -17.13 4.20 6.55
C VAL A 956 -18.65 4.04 6.60
N ASP A 957 -19.16 2.85 6.23
CA ASP A 957 -20.60 2.64 6.08
C ASP A 957 -21.30 2.53 7.44
N ARG A 958 -20.61 1.93 8.44
CA ARG A 958 -21.17 1.74 9.80
C ARG A 958 -21.53 3.02 10.53
N LEU A 959 -20.96 4.16 10.14
CA LEU A 959 -21.27 5.46 10.75
C LEU A 959 -22.59 6.04 10.24
N ASN A 960 -23.17 5.46 9.18
CA ASN A 960 -24.48 5.82 8.64
C ASN A 960 -24.63 7.34 8.43
N ARG A 961 -23.63 7.97 7.78
CA ARG A 961 -23.56 9.42 7.60
C ARG A 961 -24.66 9.98 6.70
N HIS A 962 -25.15 9.17 5.76
CA HIS A 962 -26.19 9.58 4.79
C HIS A 962 -27.44 8.70 4.89
N PRO A 963 -28.14 8.73 6.03
CA PRO A 963 -29.37 7.98 6.18
C PRO A 963 -30.41 8.58 5.24
N ALA A 964 -31.12 7.74 4.50
CA ALA A 964 -32.14 8.22 3.59
C ALA A 964 -33.52 7.68 3.95
N GLU A 965 -34.53 8.52 3.76
CA GLU A 965 -35.90 8.25 4.19
C GLU A 965 -36.43 6.98 3.52
N GLY A 966 -36.79 5.98 4.34
CA GLY A 966 -37.25 4.68 3.86
C GLY A 966 -36.15 3.74 3.36
N ARG A 967 -34.88 4.00 3.68
CA ARG A 967 -33.72 3.13 3.39
C ARG A 967 -33.18 2.51 4.67
N GLU A 968 -32.40 1.44 4.54
CA GLU A 968 -31.57 0.91 5.63
C GLU A 968 -30.34 1.80 5.89
N ASP A 969 -29.72 1.60 7.06
CA ASP A 969 -28.60 2.38 7.59
C ASP A 969 -27.26 1.83 7.10
N PHE A 970 -26.67 2.39 6.02
CA PHE A 970 -25.30 2.11 5.53
C PHE A 970 -24.96 2.82 4.20
N TYR A 971 -25.75 3.79 3.73
CA TYR A 971 -25.50 4.39 2.40
C TYR A 971 -24.30 5.34 2.43
N LEU A 972 -23.26 4.99 1.69
CA LEU A 972 -22.20 5.92 1.29
C LEU A 972 -22.69 6.89 0.18
N PHE A 973 -21.86 7.85 -0.22
CA PHE A 973 -22.26 8.94 -1.11
C PHE A 973 -21.62 8.85 -2.50
N ASP A 974 -22.46 8.90 -3.55
CA ASP A 974 -22.01 8.93 -4.96
C ASP A 974 -21.76 10.37 -5.41
N VAL A 975 -20.50 10.80 -5.31
CA VAL A 975 -20.10 12.18 -5.61
C VAL A 975 -19.95 12.46 -7.11
N ASP A 976 -19.64 11.44 -7.91
CA ASP A 976 -19.33 11.58 -9.34
C ASP A 976 -20.51 11.19 -10.26
N ASP A 977 -21.48 10.42 -9.76
CA ASP A 977 -22.72 10.00 -10.41
C ASP A 977 -22.53 9.67 -11.89
N VAL A 978 -21.55 8.82 -12.21
CA VAL A 978 -21.29 8.39 -13.59
C VAL A 978 -22.45 7.57 -14.16
N SER A 979 -23.31 7.02 -13.30
CA SER A 979 -24.52 6.30 -13.71
C SER A 979 -25.70 7.21 -14.07
N GLU A 980 -25.63 8.49 -13.68
CA GLU A 980 -26.70 9.49 -13.79
C GLU A 980 -27.98 9.09 -13.02
N GLY A 981 -27.81 8.42 -11.89
CA GLY A 981 -28.89 7.97 -11.00
C GLY A 981 -29.58 6.68 -11.41
N ARG A 982 -28.95 5.89 -12.27
CA ARG A 982 -29.46 4.56 -12.63
C ARG A 982 -29.22 3.55 -11.51
N LEU A 983 -28.17 3.74 -10.71
CA LEU A 983 -27.82 2.85 -9.61
C LEU A 983 -28.95 2.77 -8.56
N ARG A 984 -29.41 1.54 -8.35
CA ARG A 984 -30.49 1.16 -7.43
C ARG A 984 -30.08 -0.11 -6.73
N PHE A 985 -30.50 -0.28 -5.47
CA PHE A 985 -29.98 -1.35 -4.62
C PHE A 985 -31.09 -2.13 -3.92
N ARG A 986 -30.81 -3.39 -3.63
CA ARG A 986 -31.62 -4.18 -2.70
C ARG A 986 -31.37 -3.70 -1.27
N ASP A 987 -32.25 -4.12 -0.36
CA ASP A 987 -32.15 -3.76 1.06
C ASP A 987 -30.85 -4.31 1.72
N ASP A 988 -30.15 -5.27 1.11
CA ASP A 988 -28.88 -5.79 1.63
C ASP A 988 -27.68 -4.83 1.48
N GLY A 989 -27.81 -3.80 0.64
CA GLY A 989 -26.75 -2.84 0.34
C GLY A 989 -25.58 -3.41 -0.45
N ARG A 990 -25.69 -4.64 -0.96
CA ARG A 990 -24.61 -5.39 -1.63
C ARG A 990 -24.93 -5.72 -3.08
N HIS A 991 -26.21 -5.74 -3.44
CA HIS A 991 -26.61 -6.03 -4.81
C HIS A 991 -27.42 -4.90 -5.40
N GLN A 992 -27.15 -4.60 -6.68
CA GLN A 992 -28.01 -3.73 -7.45
C GLN A 992 -29.40 -4.35 -7.67
N SER A 993 -30.38 -3.49 -7.96
CA SER A 993 -31.77 -3.87 -8.19
C SER A 993 -32.33 -3.17 -9.42
N THR A 994 -32.97 -3.92 -10.31
CA THR A 994 -33.70 -3.37 -11.46
C THR A 994 -35.12 -2.92 -11.10
N GLU A 995 -35.56 -3.10 -9.85
CA GLU A 995 -36.90 -2.73 -9.42
C GLU A 995 -37.09 -1.20 -9.42
N PRO A 996 -38.16 -0.67 -10.05
CA PRO A 996 -38.38 0.78 -10.17
C PRO A 996 -38.60 1.54 -8.86
N ASP A 997 -38.89 0.85 -7.77
CA ASP A 997 -39.06 1.39 -6.41
C ASP A 997 -37.88 1.08 -5.48
N ALA A 998 -36.86 0.36 -5.95
CA ALA A 998 -35.64 0.14 -5.20
C ALA A 998 -34.93 1.46 -4.85
N PRO A 999 -34.34 1.57 -3.64
CA PRO A 999 -33.58 2.75 -3.23
C PRO A 999 -32.43 3.10 -4.18
N GLN A 1000 -32.24 4.40 -4.42
CA GLN A 1000 -31.13 4.94 -5.21
C GLN A 1000 -29.97 5.41 -4.32
N ALA A 1001 -28.75 5.48 -4.88
CA ALA A 1001 -27.62 6.11 -4.20
C ALA A 1001 -27.92 7.60 -3.85
N PRO A 1002 -27.50 8.10 -2.68
CA PRO A 1002 -27.44 9.55 -2.44
C PRO A 1002 -26.33 10.16 -3.31
N ARG A 1003 -26.56 11.36 -3.84
CA ARG A 1003 -25.73 11.99 -4.88
C ARG A 1003 -25.86 13.50 -4.90
N LEU A 1004 -24.93 14.17 -5.58
CA LEU A 1004 -25.01 15.60 -5.90
C LEU A 1004 -26.04 15.90 -6.99
N ASP A 1005 -26.60 17.11 -6.97
CA ASP A 1005 -27.38 17.64 -8.10
C ASP A 1005 -26.48 17.90 -9.32
N ASP A 1006 -25.28 18.44 -9.10
CA ASP A 1006 -24.23 18.67 -10.11
C ASP A 1006 -23.03 17.74 -9.81
N PRO A 1007 -22.81 16.64 -10.54
CA PRO A 1007 -21.79 15.64 -10.19
C PRO A 1007 -20.34 16.14 -10.31
N LEU A 1008 -19.45 15.77 -9.38
CA LEU A 1008 -18.11 16.34 -9.26
C LEU A 1008 -17.27 16.17 -10.54
N ARG A 1009 -17.04 14.93 -10.99
CA ARG A 1009 -16.32 14.53 -12.21
C ARG A 1009 -15.06 15.36 -12.43
N TRP A 1010 -14.18 15.37 -11.42
CA TRP A 1010 -13.12 16.36 -11.30
C TRP A 1010 -11.95 16.12 -12.26
N THR A 1011 -11.62 17.12 -13.06
CA THR A 1011 -10.58 17.01 -14.10
C THR A 1011 -9.79 18.31 -14.29
N ARG A 1012 -8.59 18.18 -14.85
CA ARG A 1012 -7.73 19.29 -15.27
C ARG A 1012 -6.89 18.90 -16.48
N ARG A 1013 -6.32 19.90 -17.15
CA ARG A 1013 -5.24 19.69 -18.10
C ARG A 1013 -3.98 19.22 -17.36
N SER A 1014 -3.27 18.24 -17.92
CA SER A 1014 -2.03 17.65 -17.38
C SER A 1014 -0.83 18.58 -17.56
N ALA A 1015 -0.90 19.74 -16.91
CA ALA A 1015 0.10 20.78 -16.96
C ALA A 1015 0.08 21.57 -15.65
N SER A 1016 1.23 22.08 -15.22
CA SER A 1016 1.32 22.99 -14.08
C SER A 1016 0.55 24.30 -14.30
N VAL A 1017 0.02 24.89 -13.24
CA VAL A 1017 -0.54 26.25 -13.23
C VAL A 1017 0.51 27.27 -13.67
N ALA A 1018 1.78 27.06 -13.29
CA ALA A 1018 2.90 27.87 -13.76
C ALA A 1018 2.97 28.01 -15.29
N SER A 1019 2.62 26.96 -16.03
CA SER A 1019 2.65 26.94 -17.50
C SER A 1019 1.29 27.27 -18.13
N GLY A 1020 0.19 26.87 -17.51
CA GLY A 1020 -1.17 26.94 -18.08
C GLY A 1020 -2.10 28.01 -17.50
N GLY A 1021 -1.71 28.69 -16.40
CA GLY A 1021 -2.56 29.60 -15.63
C GLY A 1021 -3.82 28.92 -15.07
N GLU A 1022 -4.82 29.70 -14.65
CA GLU A 1022 -6.12 29.13 -14.21
C GLU A 1022 -6.85 28.33 -15.30
N GLY A 1023 -6.46 28.50 -16.57
CA GLY A 1023 -7.05 27.74 -17.67
C GLY A 1023 -6.81 26.23 -17.57
N VAL A 1024 -5.91 25.74 -16.71
CA VAL A 1024 -5.72 24.29 -16.48
C VAL A 1024 -7.01 23.61 -16.00
N TRP A 1025 -7.91 24.33 -15.34
CA TRP A 1025 -9.20 23.82 -14.87
C TRP A 1025 -10.30 23.82 -15.93
N SER A 1026 -9.97 24.19 -17.18
CA SER A 1026 -10.88 24.19 -18.32
C SER A 1026 -10.35 23.23 -19.38
N VAL A 1027 -10.85 22.00 -19.36
CA VAL A 1027 -10.49 20.94 -20.30
C VAL A 1027 -11.29 21.10 -21.59
N LEU A 1028 -10.61 21.01 -22.73
CA LEU A 1028 -11.20 20.98 -24.06
C LEU A 1028 -10.95 19.62 -24.74
N PRO A 1029 -11.79 19.20 -25.71
CA PRO A 1029 -11.54 17.99 -26.47
C PRO A 1029 -10.16 18.01 -27.16
N GLY A 1030 -9.37 16.96 -26.93
CA GLY A 1030 -8.00 16.82 -27.46
C GLY A 1030 -6.89 17.41 -26.57
N ASP A 1031 -7.24 18.02 -25.44
CA ASP A 1031 -6.24 18.34 -24.40
C ASP A 1031 -5.74 17.05 -23.73
N ASP A 1032 -4.51 17.08 -23.22
CA ASP A 1032 -3.99 16.07 -22.31
C ASP A 1032 -4.68 16.24 -20.94
N VAL A 1033 -5.45 15.24 -20.49
CA VAL A 1033 -6.34 15.33 -19.32
C VAL A 1033 -5.87 14.43 -18.19
N SER A 1034 -5.84 15.00 -16.99
CA SER A 1034 -5.75 14.26 -15.73
C SER A 1034 -7.03 14.42 -14.93
N GLY A 1035 -7.39 13.42 -14.14
CA GLY A 1035 -8.67 13.38 -13.43
C GLY A 1035 -8.64 12.56 -12.15
N LEU A 1036 -9.69 12.77 -11.36
CA LEU A 1036 -10.00 12.00 -10.15
C LEU A 1036 -11.44 11.48 -10.30
N LEU A 1037 -11.60 10.18 -10.08
CA LEU A 1037 -12.89 9.51 -10.05
C LEU A 1037 -12.98 8.71 -8.76
N ASN A 1038 -13.98 9.01 -7.93
CA ASN A 1038 -14.35 8.21 -6.76
C ASN A 1038 -15.59 7.38 -7.14
N ASN A 1039 -15.37 6.22 -7.74
CA ASN A 1039 -16.44 5.37 -8.23
C ASN A 1039 -17.29 4.83 -7.08
N TYR A 1040 -18.61 4.89 -7.28
CA TYR A 1040 -19.58 4.28 -6.40
C TYR A 1040 -20.21 3.09 -7.11
N ALA A 1041 -20.02 1.88 -6.58
CA ALA A 1041 -20.60 0.66 -7.14
C ALA A 1041 -21.75 0.14 -6.27
N ILE A 1042 -21.55 0.05 -4.95
CA ILE A 1042 -22.55 -0.40 -3.97
C ILE A 1042 -22.55 0.47 -2.70
N PRO A 1043 -23.67 0.53 -1.96
CA PRO A 1043 -23.83 1.34 -0.75
C PRO A 1043 -22.78 1.14 0.33
N ARG A 1044 -22.30 -0.09 0.52
CA ARG A 1044 -21.37 -0.46 1.60
C ARG A 1044 -19.90 -0.39 1.21
N GLY A 1045 -19.62 0.04 -0.03
CA GLY A 1045 -18.27 0.07 -0.59
C GLY A 1045 -17.79 -1.27 -1.14
N VAL A 1046 -16.80 -1.20 -2.03
CA VAL A 1046 -16.12 -2.33 -2.69
C VAL A 1046 -14.63 -2.03 -2.83
N HIS A 1047 -13.81 -3.08 -2.95
CA HIS A 1047 -12.39 -2.94 -3.27
C HIS A 1047 -12.18 -2.97 -4.79
N GLY A 1048 -11.67 -1.87 -5.35
CA GLY A 1048 -11.40 -1.77 -6.80
C GLY A 1048 -12.64 -2.05 -7.67
N PHE A 1049 -12.45 -2.83 -8.74
CA PHE A 1049 -13.53 -3.35 -9.58
C PHE A 1049 -13.80 -4.81 -9.17
N ASP A 1050 -14.69 -5.00 -8.21
CA ASP A 1050 -14.98 -6.27 -7.54
C ASP A 1050 -15.65 -7.32 -8.45
N GLU A 1051 -16.32 -6.87 -9.49
CA GLU A 1051 -16.87 -7.71 -10.56
C GLU A 1051 -16.26 -7.31 -11.89
N ILE A 1052 -16.10 -8.27 -12.81
CA ILE A 1052 -15.63 -7.98 -14.18
C ILE A 1052 -16.77 -7.37 -15.00
N VAL A 1053 -17.98 -7.93 -14.84
CA VAL A 1053 -19.21 -7.54 -15.52
C VAL A 1053 -20.38 -7.85 -14.60
N TYR A 1054 -21.24 -6.86 -14.38
CA TYR A 1054 -22.50 -7.06 -13.68
C TYR A 1054 -23.60 -7.52 -14.66
N LEU A 1055 -24.39 -8.51 -14.26
CA LEU A 1055 -25.53 -9.00 -15.04
C LEU A 1055 -26.85 -8.57 -14.43
N ASP A 1056 -27.87 -8.35 -15.27
CA ASP A 1056 -29.23 -8.00 -14.85
C ASP A 1056 -29.29 -6.77 -13.90
N VAL A 1057 -28.39 -5.81 -14.08
CA VAL A 1057 -28.31 -4.57 -13.29
C VAL A 1057 -28.81 -3.36 -14.08
N PRO A 1058 -29.27 -2.28 -13.41
CA PRO A 1058 -29.62 -1.04 -14.09
C PRO A 1058 -28.42 -0.27 -14.66
N TRP A 1059 -27.20 -0.57 -14.21
CA TRP A 1059 -25.95 0.03 -14.68
C TRP A 1059 -24.76 -0.86 -14.35
N ASP A 1060 -24.03 -1.32 -15.38
CA ASP A 1060 -22.79 -2.08 -15.22
C ASP A 1060 -21.60 -1.14 -14.98
N THR A 1061 -21.35 -0.85 -13.70
CA THR A 1061 -20.26 0.02 -13.27
C THR A 1061 -18.89 -0.48 -13.74
N SER A 1062 -18.65 -1.80 -13.67
CA SER A 1062 -17.35 -2.38 -14.01
C SER A 1062 -17.05 -2.26 -15.49
N GLN A 1063 -17.99 -2.68 -16.36
CA GLN A 1063 -17.80 -2.57 -17.81
C GLN A 1063 -17.61 -1.10 -18.23
N TYR A 1064 -18.39 -0.17 -17.65
CA TYR A 1064 -18.23 1.26 -17.89
C TYR A 1064 -16.82 1.76 -17.54
N LEU A 1065 -16.32 1.43 -16.34
CA LEU A 1065 -15.02 1.92 -15.85
C LEU A 1065 -13.85 1.33 -16.63
N ILE A 1066 -13.90 0.04 -16.98
CA ILE A 1066 -12.86 -0.61 -17.78
C ILE A 1066 -12.77 0.05 -19.16
N ASN A 1067 -13.92 0.25 -19.84
CA ASN A 1067 -13.95 0.93 -21.13
C ASN A 1067 -13.52 2.40 -21.05
N LEU A 1068 -13.86 3.10 -19.96
CA LEU A 1068 -13.42 4.46 -19.72
C LEU A 1068 -11.89 4.56 -19.60
N VAL A 1069 -11.29 3.71 -18.78
CA VAL A 1069 -9.83 3.64 -18.58
C VAL A 1069 -9.13 3.24 -19.88
N ALA A 1070 -9.65 2.22 -20.58
CA ALA A 1070 -9.12 1.77 -21.85
C ALA A 1070 -9.16 2.86 -22.92
N ARG A 1071 -10.29 3.58 -23.06
CA ARG A 1071 -10.43 4.68 -24.02
C ARG A 1071 -9.48 5.84 -23.71
N TRP A 1072 -9.42 6.23 -22.44
CA TRP A 1072 -8.53 7.30 -22.00
C TRP A 1072 -7.07 6.94 -22.25
N GLY A 1073 -6.63 5.72 -21.88
CA GLY A 1073 -5.28 5.23 -22.16
C GLY A 1073 -4.95 5.10 -23.66
N ALA A 1074 -5.88 4.57 -24.47
CA ALA A 1074 -5.74 4.42 -25.92
C ALA A 1074 -5.50 5.76 -26.63
N THR A 1075 -6.11 6.83 -26.12
CA THR A 1075 -5.95 8.20 -26.63
C THR A 1075 -4.81 8.96 -25.96
N SER A 1076 -3.91 8.25 -25.28
CA SER A 1076 -2.80 8.82 -24.50
C SER A 1076 -3.26 9.87 -23.49
N GLY A 1077 -4.45 9.72 -22.91
CA GLY A 1077 -5.02 10.61 -21.90
C GLY A 1077 -5.91 11.75 -22.43
N GLN A 1078 -6.32 11.72 -23.70
CA GLN A 1078 -7.03 12.83 -24.34
C GLN A 1078 -8.54 12.68 -24.42
N ASP A 1079 -9.06 11.46 -24.25
CA ASP A 1079 -10.50 11.16 -24.32
C ASP A 1079 -11.02 10.55 -23.02
N LEU A 1080 -11.23 11.41 -22.02
CA LEU A 1080 -11.99 11.07 -20.82
C LEU A 1080 -13.48 11.28 -21.10
N ARG A 1081 -14.15 10.21 -21.50
CA ARG A 1081 -15.42 10.27 -22.25
C ARG A 1081 -16.54 11.08 -21.60
N TYR A 1082 -16.70 11.01 -20.27
CA TYR A 1082 -17.73 11.78 -19.56
C TYR A 1082 -17.46 13.29 -19.54
N VAL A 1083 -16.27 13.73 -19.95
CA VAL A 1083 -15.91 15.16 -20.13
C VAL A 1083 -15.99 15.54 -21.60
N THR A 1084 -15.42 14.73 -22.49
CA THR A 1084 -15.31 15.03 -23.92
C THR A 1084 -16.63 14.85 -24.67
N ASP A 1085 -17.50 13.94 -24.22
CA ASP A 1085 -18.86 13.75 -24.72
C ASP A 1085 -19.80 13.29 -23.60
N PRO A 1086 -20.23 14.23 -22.75
CA PRO A 1086 -21.07 13.94 -21.59
C PRO A 1086 -22.40 13.30 -21.95
N ASP A 1087 -23.01 13.64 -23.09
CA ASP A 1087 -24.31 13.10 -23.50
C ASP A 1087 -24.18 11.68 -24.07
N GLY A 1088 -23.02 11.35 -24.65
CA GLY A 1088 -22.75 10.08 -25.33
C GLY A 1088 -21.89 9.08 -24.54
N HIS A 1089 -21.47 9.39 -23.31
CA HIS A 1089 -20.55 8.51 -22.56
C HIS A 1089 -21.13 7.16 -22.15
N GLN A 1090 -22.47 7.05 -22.08
CA GLN A 1090 -23.18 5.86 -21.60
C GLN A 1090 -22.91 4.62 -22.45
N CYS A 1091 -22.52 4.81 -23.71
CA CYS A 1091 -22.15 3.70 -24.60
C CYS A 1091 -20.95 2.87 -24.11
N LEU A 1092 -20.18 3.39 -23.14
CA LEU A 1092 -19.08 2.65 -22.52
C LEU A 1092 -19.59 1.53 -21.59
N GLU A 1093 -20.81 1.65 -21.06
CA GLU A 1093 -21.38 0.67 -20.13
C GLU A 1093 -21.74 -0.65 -20.81
N ASP A 1094 -22.14 -0.60 -22.08
CA ASP A 1094 -22.56 -1.76 -22.87
C ASP A 1094 -21.64 -2.04 -24.09
N SER A 1095 -20.50 -1.35 -24.16
CA SER A 1095 -19.57 -1.38 -25.31
C SER A 1095 -20.24 -1.06 -26.65
N SER A 1096 -21.28 -0.22 -26.67
CA SER A 1096 -22.00 0.16 -27.90
C SER A 1096 -21.44 1.39 -28.61
N CYS A 1097 -20.33 1.96 -28.13
CA CYS A 1097 -19.77 3.19 -28.71
C CYS A 1097 -19.39 3.02 -30.19
N ASP A 1098 -19.68 4.03 -31.02
CA ASP A 1098 -19.44 4.00 -32.48
C ASP A 1098 -17.97 3.79 -32.89
N PHE A 1099 -17.02 4.09 -32.00
CA PHE A 1099 -15.59 3.88 -32.23
C PHE A 1099 -15.12 2.47 -31.85
N LEU A 1100 -15.96 1.69 -31.18
CA LEU A 1100 -15.71 0.28 -30.90
C LEU A 1100 -16.19 -0.58 -32.08
N PRO A 1101 -15.64 -1.80 -32.23
CA PRO A 1101 -16.14 -2.75 -33.21
C PRO A 1101 -17.62 -3.09 -32.97
N PRO A 1102 -18.43 -3.28 -34.03
CA PRO A 1102 -19.85 -3.55 -33.88
C PRO A 1102 -20.10 -4.89 -33.17
N PRO A 1103 -21.17 -5.00 -32.36
CA PRO A 1103 -21.51 -6.26 -31.71
C PRO A 1103 -21.94 -7.33 -32.73
N VAL A 1104 -21.49 -8.57 -32.56
CA VAL A 1104 -21.97 -9.72 -33.36
C VAL A 1104 -23.42 -9.99 -32.98
N THR A 1105 -24.35 -9.80 -33.91
CA THR A 1105 -25.68 -10.40 -33.80
C THR A 1105 -25.53 -11.92 -33.87
N PRO A 1106 -26.06 -12.70 -32.92
CA PRO A 1106 -26.03 -14.15 -33.02
C PRO A 1106 -26.60 -14.55 -34.37
N ALA A 1107 -25.87 -15.40 -35.09
CA ALA A 1107 -26.38 -15.97 -36.33
C ALA A 1107 -27.75 -16.58 -36.01
N SER A 1108 -28.82 -16.05 -36.60
CA SER A 1108 -30.12 -16.69 -36.50
C SER A 1108 -29.95 -18.13 -36.95
N GLU A 1109 -30.35 -19.08 -36.10
CA GLU A 1109 -30.42 -20.49 -36.46
C GLU A 1109 -31.24 -20.63 -37.76
N ASP A 1110 -30.57 -20.84 -38.89
CA ASP A 1110 -31.16 -21.15 -40.20
C ASP A 1110 -30.45 -22.37 -40.81
#